data_AF-A0A1Q3S4Q1-F1
#
_entry.id   AF-A0A1Q3S4Q1-F1
#
_cell.length_a   1.000
_cell.length_b   1.000
_cell.length_c   1.000
_cell.angle_alpha   90.00
_cell.angle_beta   90.00
_cell.angle_gamma   90.00
#
_symmetry.space_group_name_H-M   'P 1'
#
loop_
_entity.id
_entity.type
_entity.pdbx_description
1 polymer ?
#
loop_
_entity_poly.entity_id
_entity_poly.type
_entity_poly.pdbx_seq_one_letter_code
_entity_poly.pdbx_strand_id
1 'polypeptide(L)'
;MKNIVFSLLFLMLSAAVAAQDGSGKPQVPEITLPSPEAYALTKYGDIPINEFTGMVSANIPLYTLKSGKISVPVSLNYSGAGVKVNQTATWTGINWTLSAGGVITRTINDAPDEKETIQGRLSAAMIQSMNIVYGSADTETLNKMCFEFRKEWDFKPDMFNFSFPGYSGSFYLDENFIPRVSKLDSNIKVEIVGPEADLKTRFRNHAAFCITTADGVKYYFGGEGATENSFTGTHKENPNAPTGFYLTQIVHPDNGVVYFDYTTSVTGKTVTLSRTETVSKITYEEDALGCTAPAVNTSLVAGITQNTVFNGKTLSKIRAGNNYTEVVFNVANGSTGQYANILNSIEVKEGTTLLHKVNLTYLFPKAPTTSHRFFLTKVEFNKDKNYGTGRKYEQYTLEYNDPTALPDRLSYAQDLAGYYNGVNSNTMVLPKNNDDNWKYYSSALADRNSSFGYAQKGSLKKITYPTGGYTEFEYEPRYAKEYEKQIISMNIWRNDPGRTPKSKTTASNSILGNSIVNPDGSFGFSGAFIDEQIKVDITLTANAQMGHTDRTYIKLTDNTTNTSETKFVVMPDGSQEIGTGNFSYSTSLTFPILKGHVYKLELYNTYVSLVKFDASAAFSYTSNFKQIEDGGIRVKRAVDYTAATQNAFVKRFYYMPAKDLSKDIFELIPFKTNYLDAVTNHVVLKCCSGTGAILFPKEVNFSTFASSMPNLDVFDQKYEYVTISYGGDNFELGGKEKHFHNQDMSSQQDINPFYNSPFQQERSTYKGNLESVYNGTLLGEAELIKRKDVLYKTNEQSFTYRYDNVYTYGGTTGGLAFAVCENRLKTVQNLDIGIYNLYSRKAELIKKESKNFIEPIPITTGGVNEANYKTVASTQEYQYSLLPGLPLAVKTATSDDTVFTEVRNVYADQPNLLTGLTAAQISACNKLVALNKVSTPVQVKTFRYADNNALPVLMGTQRTLFKSWNNNPNLILPEIIQASKGSEALVDRVVIEEYDTHANMTLAAMVNGPKTKYTYNQLDQVMIKIENYIAPSSGGGSDTFPEPDPAAPCTLHQTYPESVISWYQYDPVTHLVTQSINNNCRKTTYEYDALLRLKRIKDHDGNVIEEYDTNYVTN
;
A
#
# COMPACT_ATOMS: atom_id res chain seq x y z
N MET A 1 -2.09 29.61 37.39
CA MET A 1 -0.80 30.30 37.11
C MET A 1 0.41 29.36 37.14
N LYS A 2 0.60 28.47 38.13
CA LYS A 2 1.72 27.49 38.12
C LYS A 2 1.72 26.51 36.92
N ASN A 3 0.56 26.06 36.44
CA ASN A 3 0.47 25.15 35.28
C ASN A 3 0.69 25.87 33.92
N ILE A 4 0.38 27.18 33.84
CA ILE A 4 0.66 28.00 32.65
C ILE A 4 2.16 28.23 32.52
N VAL A 5 2.84 28.48 33.65
CA VAL A 5 4.30 28.60 33.67
C VAL A 5 4.97 27.26 33.38
N PHE A 6 4.44 26.13 33.88
CA PHE A 6 5.02 24.80 33.61
C PHE A 6 4.82 24.35 32.15
N SER A 7 3.68 24.65 31.52
CA SER A 7 3.43 24.38 30.09
C SER A 7 4.18 25.33 29.15
N LEU A 8 4.34 26.61 29.51
CA LEU A 8 5.24 27.54 28.80
C LEU A 8 6.71 27.17 28.99
N LEU A 9 7.11 26.66 30.16
CA LEU A 9 8.47 26.15 30.39
C LEU A 9 8.73 24.89 29.56
N PHE A 10 7.75 23.98 29.43
CA PHE A 10 7.87 22.77 28.61
C PHE A 10 7.85 23.07 27.10
N LEU A 11 7.05 24.05 26.64
CA LEU A 11 7.07 24.51 25.24
C LEU A 11 8.36 25.29 24.92
N MET A 12 8.83 26.15 25.82
CA MET A 12 10.14 26.82 25.69
C MET A 12 11.31 25.83 25.78
N LEU A 13 11.22 24.77 26.59
CA LEU A 13 12.22 23.70 26.61
C LEU A 13 12.18 22.89 25.30
N SER A 14 11.01 22.60 24.71
CA SER A 14 10.93 21.88 23.43
C SER A 14 11.49 22.67 22.24
N ALA A 15 11.26 23.99 22.20
CA ALA A 15 11.88 24.90 21.23
C ALA A 15 13.37 25.13 21.52
N ALA A 16 13.78 25.12 22.79
CA ALA A 16 15.18 25.21 23.18
C ALA A 16 15.95 23.91 22.96
N VAL A 17 15.32 22.72 22.99
CA VAL A 17 15.99 21.44 22.69
C VAL A 17 16.30 21.33 21.20
N ALA A 18 15.43 21.82 20.31
CA ALA A 18 15.75 21.99 18.90
C ALA A 18 16.79 23.10 18.63
N ALA A 19 16.96 24.05 19.57
CA ALA A 19 17.98 25.10 19.50
C ALA A 19 19.31 24.74 20.22
N GLN A 20 19.31 23.75 21.11
CA GLN A 20 20.49 23.31 21.89
C GLN A 20 21.33 22.28 21.13
N ASP A 21 20.75 21.54 20.18
CA ASP A 21 21.50 20.77 19.19
C ASP A 21 22.22 21.65 18.15
N GLY A 22 21.96 22.96 18.15
CA GLY A 22 22.69 23.96 17.37
C GLY A 22 24.03 24.40 18.00
N SER A 23 24.41 23.86 19.16
CA SER A 23 25.76 24.04 19.69
C SER A 23 26.67 23.00 19.06
N GLY A 24 27.31 23.39 17.94
CA GLY A 24 28.24 22.58 17.16
C GLY A 24 29.44 22.08 17.95
N LYS A 25 29.21 21.06 18.78
CA LYS A 25 30.23 20.06 19.07
C LYS A 25 30.39 19.23 17.78
N PRO A 26 31.61 18.87 17.38
CA PRO A 26 31.75 17.79 16.43
C PRO A 26 30.93 16.60 16.95
N GLN A 27 30.32 15.81 16.07
CA GLN A 27 29.96 14.43 16.39
C GLN A 27 31.29 13.67 16.59
N VAL A 28 31.98 14.03 17.66
CA VAL A 28 32.92 13.19 18.37
C VAL A 28 32.21 11.86 18.55
N PRO A 29 32.86 10.73 18.28
CA PRO A 29 32.37 9.44 18.73
C PRO A 29 32.20 9.48 20.26
N GLU A 30 31.03 9.94 20.70
CA GLU A 30 30.55 9.81 22.04
C GLU A 30 29.79 8.48 22.04
N ILE A 31 30.35 7.50 22.74
CA ILE A 31 29.62 6.28 23.02
C ILE A 31 28.54 6.66 24.03
N THR A 32 27.37 7.00 23.50
CA THR A 32 26.16 7.19 24.29
C THR A 32 25.68 5.81 24.71
N LEU A 33 25.94 5.49 25.98
CA LEU A 33 25.32 4.33 26.61
C LEU A 33 23.80 4.56 26.62
N PRO A 34 22.98 3.56 26.27
CA PRO A 34 21.53 3.74 26.22
C PRO A 34 21.03 4.21 27.59
N SER A 35 20.29 5.33 27.63
CA SER A 35 19.74 5.83 28.88
C SER A 35 18.59 4.94 29.39
N PRO A 36 18.40 4.84 30.71
CA PRO A 36 17.34 4.01 31.32
C PRO A 36 15.93 4.31 30.77
N GLU A 37 15.57 5.58 30.59
CA GLU A 37 14.26 5.96 30.05
C GLU A 37 14.12 5.70 28.54
N ALA A 38 15.18 5.90 27.75
CA ALA A 38 15.16 5.63 26.31
C ALA A 38 15.02 4.13 26.01
N TYR A 39 15.46 3.29 26.96
CA TYR A 39 15.38 1.83 26.89
C TYR A 39 14.02 1.28 27.39
N ALA A 40 13.45 1.89 28.44
CA ALA A 40 12.09 1.59 28.92
C ALA A 40 10.98 1.98 27.90
N LEU A 41 11.32 2.82 26.91
CA LEU A 41 10.45 3.22 25.80
C LEU A 41 10.30 2.17 24.70
N THR A 42 11.04 1.06 24.75
CA THR A 42 10.75 -0.14 23.95
C THR A 42 9.52 -0.87 24.52
N LYS A 43 8.36 -0.21 24.54
CA LYS A 43 7.08 -0.84 24.86
C LYS A 43 6.79 -1.88 23.77
N TYR A 44 7.03 -3.16 24.08
CA TYR A 44 6.52 -4.27 23.28
C TYR A 44 5.01 -4.38 23.53
N GLY A 45 4.22 -3.81 22.62
CA GLY A 45 2.76 -3.72 22.75
C GLY A 45 2.19 -2.56 21.96
N ASP A 46 2.63 -2.41 20.71
CA ASP A 46 2.08 -1.43 19.76
C ASP A 46 2.42 -1.88 18.32
N ILE A 47 1.80 -2.97 17.88
CA ILE A 47 1.98 -3.40 16.49
C ILE A 47 1.32 -2.37 15.58
N PRO A 48 2.06 -1.76 14.64
CA PRO A 48 1.49 -0.74 13.79
C PRO A 48 0.43 -1.34 12.89
N ILE A 49 -0.69 -0.62 12.78
CA ILE A 49 -1.73 -0.88 11.79
C ILE A 49 -1.49 0.07 10.63
N ASN A 50 -1.54 -0.44 9.41
CA ASN A 50 -1.62 0.44 8.25
C ASN A 50 -3.03 1.02 8.23
N GLU A 51 -3.21 2.18 8.86
CA GLU A 51 -4.50 2.85 9.02
C GLU A 51 -5.17 3.14 7.67
N PHE A 52 -4.37 3.48 6.65
CA PHE A 52 -4.86 3.76 5.30
C PHE A 52 -5.50 2.53 4.63
N THR A 53 -5.04 1.31 4.92
CA THR A 53 -5.60 0.07 4.34
C THR A 53 -6.38 -0.77 5.36
N GLY A 54 -6.29 -0.44 6.64
CA GLY A 54 -6.87 -1.22 7.75
C GLY A 54 -6.22 -2.59 7.99
N MET A 55 -5.00 -2.81 7.51
CA MET A 55 -4.28 -4.09 7.65
C MET A 55 -3.30 -4.08 8.83
N VAL A 56 -3.06 -5.25 9.44
CA VAL A 56 -2.01 -5.41 10.44
C VAL A 56 -0.65 -5.35 9.75
N SER A 57 0.29 -4.56 10.30
CA SER A 57 1.66 -4.43 9.81
C SER A 57 2.66 -4.80 10.90
N ALA A 58 2.81 -6.08 11.21
CA ALA A 58 3.74 -6.53 12.27
C ALA A 58 5.17 -6.69 11.74
N ASN A 59 6.16 -6.26 12.51
CA ASN A 59 7.59 -6.49 12.24
C ASN A 59 8.18 -7.35 13.37
N ILE A 60 8.85 -8.44 13.00
CA ILE A 60 9.67 -9.26 13.90
C ILE A 60 11.13 -9.08 13.49
N PRO A 61 11.93 -8.28 14.22
CA PRO A 61 13.36 -8.14 13.95
C PRO A 61 14.08 -9.45 14.28
N LEU A 62 14.96 -9.91 13.39
CA LEU A 62 15.69 -11.17 13.52
C LEU A 62 17.18 -10.94 13.80
N TYR A 63 17.81 -10.05 13.03
CA TYR A 63 19.23 -9.69 13.15
C TYR A 63 19.52 -8.39 12.39
N THR A 64 20.61 -7.69 12.69
CA THR A 64 21.10 -6.58 11.85
C THR A 64 22.57 -6.80 11.53
N LEU A 65 22.88 -7.06 10.25
CA LEU A 65 24.26 -7.21 9.79
C LEU A 65 24.91 -5.83 9.67
N LYS A 66 26.11 -5.68 10.22
CA LYS A 66 26.95 -4.49 10.08
C LYS A 66 28.18 -4.79 9.22
N SER A 67 28.52 -3.89 8.30
CA SER A 67 29.72 -4.00 7.46
C SER A 67 30.21 -2.59 7.09
N GLY A 68 31.30 -2.14 7.71
CA GLY A 68 31.74 -0.75 7.63
C GLY A 68 30.65 0.21 8.12
N LYS A 69 30.28 1.19 7.30
CA LYS A 69 29.18 2.15 7.57
C LYS A 69 27.80 1.64 7.14
N ILE A 70 27.69 0.41 6.62
CA ILE A 70 26.41 -0.20 6.20
C ILE A 70 25.79 -0.97 7.36
N SER A 71 24.48 -0.75 7.58
CA SER A 71 23.65 -1.60 8.43
C SER A 71 22.49 -2.19 7.62
N VAL A 72 22.37 -3.52 7.60
CA VAL A 72 21.31 -4.25 6.89
C VAL A 72 20.42 -4.98 7.92
N PRO A 73 19.21 -4.48 8.19
CA PRO A 73 18.27 -5.17 9.06
C PRO A 73 17.68 -6.40 8.34
N VAL A 74 17.60 -7.52 9.06
CA VAL A 74 16.93 -8.76 8.69
C VAL A 74 15.72 -8.91 9.59
N SER A 75 14.52 -8.86 9.01
CA SER A 75 13.25 -8.93 9.74
C SER A 75 12.17 -9.69 8.97
N LEU A 76 11.17 -10.18 9.68
CA LEU A 76 9.94 -10.71 9.09
C LEU A 76 8.84 -9.64 9.18
N ASN A 77 8.19 -9.35 8.07
CA ASN A 77 7.07 -8.41 7.99
C ASN A 77 5.77 -9.15 7.68
N TYR A 78 4.78 -8.98 8.54
CA TYR A 78 3.39 -9.36 8.28
C TYR A 78 2.66 -8.18 7.64
N SER A 79 1.92 -8.44 6.57
CA SER A 79 0.96 -7.49 6.01
C SER A 79 -0.30 -8.22 5.60
N GLY A 80 -1.41 -7.94 6.28
CA GLY A 80 -2.71 -8.47 5.88
C GLY A 80 -3.83 -8.21 6.88
N ALA A 81 -5.07 -8.28 6.40
CA ALA A 81 -6.28 -8.28 7.23
C ALA A 81 -7.00 -9.65 7.25
N GLY A 82 -6.72 -10.51 6.28
CA GLY A 82 -7.26 -11.86 6.16
C GLY A 82 -6.56 -12.64 5.05
N VAL A 83 -7.15 -13.75 4.61
CA VAL A 83 -6.58 -14.62 3.58
C VAL A 83 -7.57 -14.78 2.42
N LYS A 84 -7.21 -14.28 1.23
CA LYS A 84 -8.02 -14.50 0.02
C LYS A 84 -7.91 -15.97 -0.41
N VAL A 85 -8.99 -16.55 -0.94
CA VAL A 85 -9.04 -17.98 -1.35
C VAL A 85 -7.97 -18.30 -2.39
N ASN A 86 -7.70 -17.38 -3.32
CA ASN A 86 -6.67 -17.60 -4.34
C ASN A 86 -5.25 -17.25 -3.89
N GLN A 87 -5.07 -16.69 -2.68
CA GLN A 87 -3.79 -16.18 -2.22
C GLN A 87 -2.72 -17.27 -2.10
N THR A 88 -1.50 -16.93 -2.51
CA THR A 88 -0.31 -17.77 -2.40
C THR A 88 0.48 -17.42 -1.13
N ALA A 89 1.10 -18.43 -0.51
CA ALA A 89 2.08 -18.21 0.55
C ALA A 89 3.43 -17.83 -0.07
N THR A 90 4.18 -16.97 0.61
CA THR A 90 5.62 -16.82 0.33
C THR A 90 6.36 -18.00 0.96
N TRP A 91 7.67 -18.10 0.76
CA TRP A 91 8.52 -19.06 1.47
C TRP A 91 8.56 -18.88 3.00
N THR A 92 8.02 -17.79 3.55
CA THR A 92 7.88 -17.53 5.00
C THR A 92 6.44 -17.71 5.51
N GLY A 93 5.50 -18.12 4.65
CA GLY A 93 4.10 -18.34 5.00
C GLY A 93 3.14 -17.28 4.44
N ILE A 94 1.84 -17.47 4.68
CA ILE A 94 0.78 -16.53 4.26
C ILE A 94 0.96 -15.18 4.98
N ASN A 95 0.86 -14.07 4.24
CA ASN A 95 1.01 -12.68 4.70
C ASN A 95 2.38 -12.31 5.31
N TRP A 96 3.30 -13.26 5.47
CA TRP A 96 4.66 -13.00 5.94
C TRP A 96 5.63 -12.83 4.77
N THR A 97 6.54 -11.88 4.89
CA THR A 97 7.63 -11.62 3.94
C THR A 97 8.94 -11.44 4.70
N LEU A 98 10.03 -11.98 4.17
CA LEU A 98 11.37 -11.69 4.71
C LEU A 98 11.87 -10.37 4.11
N SER A 99 12.18 -9.41 4.98
CA SER A 99 12.89 -8.18 4.65
C SER A 99 14.35 -8.32 5.05
N ALA A 100 15.18 -8.71 4.07
CA ALA A 100 16.61 -8.99 4.27
C ALA A 100 17.43 -8.68 3.02
N GLY A 101 16.96 -7.73 2.20
CA GLY A 101 17.54 -7.40 0.90
C GLY A 101 16.68 -6.39 0.17
N GLY A 102 16.75 -6.41 -1.15
CA GLY A 102 15.89 -5.61 -2.00
C GLY A 102 15.63 -6.26 -3.33
N VAL A 103 14.59 -5.81 -4.02
CA VAL A 103 14.24 -6.30 -5.35
C VAL A 103 13.67 -5.16 -6.17
N ILE A 104 13.98 -5.16 -7.46
CA ILE A 104 13.21 -4.43 -8.47
C ILE A 104 12.36 -5.47 -9.20
N THR A 105 11.05 -5.28 -9.22
CA THR A 105 10.11 -6.10 -9.98
C THR A 105 9.61 -5.31 -11.17
N ARG A 106 9.41 -5.97 -12.31
CA ARG A 106 8.93 -5.36 -13.55
C ARG A 106 7.58 -5.95 -13.94
N THR A 107 6.62 -5.09 -14.21
CA THR A 107 5.37 -5.40 -14.88
C THR A 107 5.56 -5.07 -16.36
N ILE A 108 5.59 -6.10 -17.19
CA ILE A 108 5.70 -5.95 -18.65
C ILE A 108 4.33 -5.59 -19.21
N ASN A 109 4.24 -4.46 -19.88
CA ASN A 109 3.07 -4.03 -20.63
C ASN A 109 3.31 -4.32 -22.12
N ASP A 110 2.43 -5.08 -22.74
CA ASP A 110 2.57 -5.55 -24.13
C ASP A 110 3.83 -6.41 -24.38
N ALA A 111 4.99 -5.82 -24.65
CA ALA A 111 6.25 -6.52 -24.91
C ALA A 111 7.43 -5.86 -24.17
N PRO A 112 8.50 -6.61 -23.82
CA PRO A 112 9.63 -6.02 -23.11
C PRO A 112 10.25 -4.85 -23.88
N ASP A 113 10.38 -3.70 -23.23
CA ASP A 113 10.96 -2.46 -23.78
C ASP A 113 12.23 -2.71 -24.64
N GLU A 114 13.19 -3.49 -24.14
CA GLU A 114 14.51 -3.72 -24.73
C GLU A 114 14.53 -4.66 -25.95
N LYS A 115 13.40 -5.29 -26.30
CA LYS A 115 13.32 -6.30 -27.36
C LYS A 115 13.79 -5.75 -28.71
N GLU A 116 14.57 -6.56 -29.44
CA GLU A 116 15.16 -6.17 -30.73
C GLU A 116 14.12 -5.95 -31.83
N THR A 117 13.08 -6.79 -31.87
CA THR A 117 12.07 -6.76 -32.94
C THR A 117 11.08 -5.61 -32.81
N ILE A 118 11.16 -4.79 -31.74
CA ILE A 118 10.29 -3.64 -31.56
C ILE A 118 10.86 -2.47 -32.37
N GLN A 119 10.10 -2.00 -33.37
CA GLN A 119 10.45 -0.91 -34.28
C GLN A 119 10.51 0.46 -33.57
N GLY A 120 9.78 0.62 -32.47
CA GLY A 120 9.75 1.84 -31.66
C GLY A 120 8.60 1.85 -30.66
N ARG A 121 8.52 2.93 -29.87
CA ARG A 121 7.41 3.18 -28.93
C ARG A 121 6.45 4.22 -29.53
N LEU A 122 5.16 3.92 -29.59
CA LEU A 122 4.16 4.84 -30.14
C LEU A 122 3.79 5.90 -29.09
N SER A 123 4.39 7.08 -29.21
CA SER A 123 4.14 8.20 -28.28
C SER A 123 2.91 9.02 -28.67
N ALA A 124 2.35 9.72 -27.68
CA ALA A 124 1.27 10.68 -27.89
C ALA A 124 1.65 11.77 -28.89
N ALA A 125 2.91 12.24 -28.86
CA ALA A 125 3.41 13.27 -29.76
C ALA A 125 3.38 12.82 -31.23
N MET A 126 3.70 11.55 -31.50
CA MET A 126 3.59 11.00 -32.86
C MET A 126 2.15 11.07 -33.36
N ILE A 127 1.19 10.61 -32.56
CA ILE A 127 -0.23 10.63 -32.93
C ILE A 127 -0.77 12.06 -33.08
N GLN A 128 -0.41 12.96 -32.17
CA GLN A 128 -0.85 14.36 -32.22
C GLN A 128 -0.29 15.13 -33.42
N SER A 129 0.87 14.70 -33.94
CA SER A 129 1.44 15.27 -35.16
C SER A 129 0.84 14.72 -36.47
N MET A 130 0.09 13.62 -36.40
CA MET A 130 -0.54 12.98 -37.56
C MET A 130 -1.83 13.70 -37.96
N ASN A 131 -2.05 13.85 -39.27
CA ASN A 131 -3.32 14.31 -39.82
C ASN A 131 -4.30 13.13 -39.99
N ILE A 132 -4.95 12.74 -38.90
CA ILE A 132 -5.86 11.58 -38.82
C ILE A 132 -7.21 11.93 -39.45
N VAL A 133 -7.26 11.91 -40.78
CA VAL A 133 -8.45 12.14 -41.60
C VAL A 133 -8.65 10.97 -42.56
N TYR A 134 -9.89 10.68 -42.93
CA TYR A 134 -10.23 9.63 -43.89
C TYR A 134 -9.40 9.77 -45.19
N GLY A 135 -8.75 8.69 -45.60
CA GLY A 135 -7.96 8.62 -46.83
C GLY A 135 -6.52 9.15 -46.72
N SER A 136 -6.11 9.71 -45.59
CA SER A 136 -4.74 10.24 -45.42
C SER A 136 -3.69 9.12 -45.30
N ALA A 137 -2.45 9.43 -45.68
CA ALA A 137 -1.31 8.52 -45.49
C ALA A 137 -1.01 8.26 -44.00
N ASP A 138 -1.29 9.25 -43.15
CA ASP A 138 -1.12 9.13 -41.69
C ASP A 138 -2.13 8.15 -41.10
N THR A 139 -3.40 8.23 -41.51
CA THR A 139 -4.43 7.24 -41.13
C THR A 139 -4.05 5.84 -41.61
N GLU A 140 -3.51 5.71 -42.83
CA GLU A 140 -3.01 4.44 -43.35
C GLU A 140 -1.86 3.88 -42.51
N THR A 141 -0.91 4.74 -42.13
CA THR A 141 0.24 4.37 -41.30
C THR A 141 -0.20 3.95 -39.90
N LEU A 142 -1.07 4.73 -39.25
CA LEU A 142 -1.57 4.45 -37.91
C LEU A 142 -2.43 3.18 -37.86
N ASN A 143 -3.27 2.94 -38.88
CA ASN A 143 -4.01 1.68 -39.01
C ASN A 143 -3.07 0.49 -39.21
N LYS A 144 -2.00 0.61 -40.01
CA LYS A 144 -0.98 -0.44 -40.14
C LYS A 144 -0.26 -0.70 -38.82
N MET A 145 0.11 0.35 -38.07
CA MET A 145 0.70 0.22 -36.73
C MET A 145 -0.23 -0.50 -35.76
N CYS A 146 -1.52 -0.14 -35.73
CA CYS A 146 -2.51 -0.73 -34.82
C CYS A 146 -2.98 -2.13 -35.23
N PHE A 147 -2.88 -2.51 -36.51
CA PHE A 147 -3.39 -3.77 -37.06
C PHE A 147 -2.30 -4.77 -37.43
N GLU A 148 -1.38 -4.36 -38.30
CA GLU A 148 -0.38 -5.22 -38.92
C GLU A 148 0.87 -5.33 -38.04
N PHE A 149 1.28 -4.21 -37.43
CA PHE A 149 2.53 -4.09 -36.67
C PHE A 149 2.34 -3.95 -35.17
N ARG A 150 1.15 -4.26 -34.63
CA ARG A 150 0.88 -4.07 -33.19
C ARG A 150 1.80 -4.87 -32.28
N LYS A 151 2.34 -6.00 -32.77
CA LYS A 151 3.33 -6.82 -32.05
C LYS A 151 4.77 -6.33 -32.19
N GLU A 152 4.99 -5.34 -33.04
CA GLU A 152 6.28 -4.72 -33.37
C GLU A 152 6.39 -3.29 -32.82
N TRP A 153 5.32 -2.73 -32.27
CA TRP A 153 5.29 -1.40 -31.64
C TRP A 153 4.91 -1.53 -30.17
N ASP A 154 5.64 -0.84 -29.32
CA ASP A 154 5.33 -0.74 -27.90
C ASP A 154 4.39 0.46 -27.65
N PHE A 155 3.22 0.21 -27.07
CA PHE A 155 2.22 1.23 -26.75
C PHE A 155 2.32 1.69 -25.29
N LYS A 156 2.98 0.90 -24.43
CA LYS A 156 3.01 1.10 -22.99
C LYS A 156 4.36 0.73 -22.42
N PRO A 157 5.09 1.71 -21.84
CA PRO A 157 6.36 1.39 -21.21
C PRO A 157 6.14 0.44 -20.04
N ASP A 158 7.17 -0.36 -19.78
CA ASP A 158 7.16 -1.24 -18.63
C ASP A 158 7.30 -0.48 -17.32
N MET A 159 6.63 -0.99 -16.29
CA MET A 159 6.66 -0.39 -14.95
C MET A 159 7.58 -1.21 -14.04
N PHE A 160 8.55 -0.53 -13.43
CA PHE A 160 9.48 -1.12 -12.48
C PHE A 160 9.14 -0.62 -11.07
N ASN A 161 8.95 -1.53 -10.12
CA ASN A 161 8.76 -1.22 -8.71
C ASN A 161 9.99 -1.69 -7.93
N PHE A 162 10.56 -0.84 -7.08
CA PHE A 162 11.68 -1.19 -6.23
C PHE A 162 11.30 -1.12 -4.76
N SER A 163 11.89 -2.00 -3.96
CA SER A 163 11.84 -1.97 -2.51
C SER A 163 13.16 -2.47 -1.96
N PHE A 164 13.84 -1.67 -1.16
CA PHE A 164 15.11 -1.99 -0.50
C PHE A 164 15.20 -1.23 0.84
N PRO A 165 16.21 -1.46 1.69
CA PRO A 165 16.23 -0.89 3.04
C PRO A 165 16.01 0.63 3.06
N GLY A 166 14.90 1.08 3.63
CA GLY A 166 14.53 2.50 3.77
C GLY A 166 13.88 3.17 2.55
N TYR A 167 13.82 2.50 1.39
CA TYR A 167 13.34 3.10 0.15
C TYR A 167 12.40 2.16 -0.62
N SER A 168 11.30 2.72 -1.13
CA SER A 168 10.41 2.03 -2.06
C SER A 168 9.82 3.02 -3.05
N GLY A 169 9.45 2.55 -4.22
CA GLY A 169 8.86 3.39 -5.25
C GLY A 169 8.79 2.69 -6.60
N SER A 170 8.51 3.46 -7.63
CA SER A 170 8.41 2.97 -9.00
C SER A 170 9.16 3.88 -9.97
N PHE A 171 9.59 3.33 -11.11
CA PHE A 171 10.11 4.06 -12.24
C PHE A 171 9.72 3.38 -13.56
N TYR A 172 9.87 4.09 -14.66
CA TYR A 172 9.72 3.56 -16.02
C TYR A 172 10.89 4.03 -16.89
N LEU A 173 11.12 3.37 -18.02
CA LEU A 173 12.15 3.76 -18.97
C LEU A 173 11.53 4.66 -20.04
N ASP A 174 12.07 5.87 -20.23
CA ASP A 174 11.62 6.75 -21.32
C ASP A 174 12.05 6.22 -22.70
N GLU A 175 11.73 6.94 -23.78
CA GLU A 175 12.09 6.57 -25.16
C GLU A 175 13.61 6.42 -25.40
N ASN A 176 14.43 7.03 -24.54
CA ASN A 176 15.89 6.94 -24.59
C ASN A 176 16.44 5.93 -23.55
N PHE A 177 15.58 5.11 -22.94
CA PHE A 177 15.91 4.16 -21.89
C PHE A 177 16.49 4.81 -20.63
N ILE A 178 16.22 6.10 -20.40
CA ILE A 178 16.60 6.78 -19.16
C ILE A 178 15.55 6.44 -18.10
N PRO A 179 15.96 5.89 -16.94
CA PRO A 179 15.03 5.64 -15.84
C PRO A 179 14.41 6.93 -15.30
N ARG A 180 13.07 6.98 -15.23
CA ARG A 180 12.27 8.09 -14.69
C ARG A 180 11.49 7.62 -13.46
N VAL A 181 11.92 8.04 -12.27
CA VAL A 181 11.26 7.69 -11.01
C VAL A 181 9.92 8.43 -10.92
N SER A 182 8.84 7.70 -10.63
CA SER A 182 7.47 8.24 -10.63
C SER A 182 7.25 9.27 -9.52
N LYS A 183 7.67 8.95 -8.28
CA LYS A 183 7.63 9.84 -7.12
C LYS A 183 9.04 10.17 -6.65
N LEU A 184 9.41 11.44 -6.76
CA LEU A 184 10.73 11.98 -6.45
C LEU A 184 10.66 12.78 -5.13
N ASP A 185 10.45 12.07 -4.01
CA ASP A 185 10.45 12.64 -2.65
C ASP A 185 11.82 12.58 -1.96
N SER A 186 12.77 11.87 -2.58
CA SER A 186 14.16 11.75 -2.15
C SER A 186 15.10 11.83 -3.36
N ASN A 187 16.32 12.34 -3.14
CA ASN A 187 17.33 12.45 -4.20
C ASN A 187 18.00 11.09 -4.50
N ILE A 188 17.23 10.18 -5.10
CA ILE A 188 17.71 8.89 -5.61
C ILE A 188 18.04 8.99 -7.09
N LYS A 189 19.12 8.30 -7.50
CA LYS A 189 19.54 8.18 -8.89
C LYS A 189 19.46 6.73 -9.33
N VAL A 190 18.73 6.44 -10.41
CA VAL A 190 18.59 5.10 -10.98
C VAL A 190 19.35 5.02 -12.30
N GLU A 191 20.20 4.01 -12.45
CA GLU A 191 21.07 3.83 -13.62
C GLU A 191 21.04 2.39 -14.14
N ILE A 192 21.15 2.22 -15.45
CA ILE A 192 21.32 0.91 -16.10
C ILE A 192 22.81 0.56 -16.11
N VAL A 193 23.15 -0.61 -15.59
CA VAL A 193 24.54 -1.07 -15.40
C VAL A 193 25.01 -1.87 -16.62
N GLY A 194 26.21 -1.56 -17.10
CA GLY A 194 26.87 -2.25 -18.22
C GLY A 194 27.82 -1.31 -19.00
N PRO A 195 28.76 -1.85 -19.79
CA PRO A 195 29.77 -1.09 -20.52
C PRO A 195 29.27 -0.42 -21.82
N GLU A 196 28.15 -0.88 -22.39
CA GLU A 196 27.67 -0.42 -23.70
C GLU A 196 27.17 1.03 -23.64
N ALA A 197 27.48 1.87 -24.64
CA ALA A 197 27.03 3.27 -24.64
C ALA A 197 25.50 3.41 -24.82
N ASP A 198 24.90 2.58 -25.67
CA ASP A 198 23.46 2.54 -25.92
C ASP A 198 22.72 1.86 -24.75
N LEU A 199 21.82 2.60 -24.09
CA LEU A 199 21.11 2.13 -22.89
C LEU A 199 20.17 0.96 -23.17
N LYS A 200 19.55 0.90 -24.35
CA LYS A 200 18.69 -0.22 -24.76
C LYS A 200 19.49 -1.51 -24.85
N THR A 201 20.61 -1.49 -25.56
CA THR A 201 21.52 -2.64 -25.70
C THR A 201 22.15 -3.01 -24.36
N ARG A 202 22.55 -2.03 -23.56
CA ARG A 202 23.08 -2.24 -22.20
C ARG A 202 22.08 -3.00 -21.33
N PHE A 203 20.82 -2.56 -21.29
CA PHE A 203 19.81 -3.22 -20.48
C PHE A 203 19.52 -4.64 -20.97
N ARG A 204 19.44 -4.84 -22.29
CA ARG A 204 19.25 -6.16 -22.90
C ARG A 204 20.33 -7.16 -22.51
N ASN A 205 21.59 -6.73 -22.53
CA ASN A 205 22.73 -7.62 -22.29
C ASN A 205 22.95 -7.94 -20.81
N HIS A 206 22.73 -6.95 -19.92
CA HIS A 206 23.11 -7.07 -18.51
C HIS A 206 21.94 -7.23 -17.57
N ALA A 207 20.74 -6.73 -17.93
CA ALA A 207 19.55 -6.80 -17.09
C ALA A 207 19.86 -6.38 -15.64
N ALA A 208 20.52 -5.23 -15.47
CA ALA A 208 21.06 -4.80 -14.19
C ALA A 208 20.88 -3.30 -13.96
N PHE A 209 20.61 -2.94 -12.71
CA PHE A 209 20.38 -1.56 -12.27
C PHE A 209 21.27 -1.21 -11.08
N CYS A 210 21.60 0.07 -10.95
CA CYS A 210 22.21 0.66 -9.77
C CYS A 210 21.32 1.79 -9.27
N ILE A 211 20.92 1.74 -8.00
CA ILE A 211 20.25 2.84 -7.32
C ILE A 211 21.24 3.49 -6.35
N THR A 212 21.47 4.79 -6.49
CA THR A 212 22.32 5.57 -5.57
C THR A 212 21.45 6.49 -4.72
N THR A 213 21.54 6.37 -3.40
CA THR A 213 20.80 7.20 -2.44
C THR A 213 21.49 8.54 -2.22
N ALA A 214 20.81 9.49 -1.55
CA ALA A 214 21.27 10.88 -1.39
C ALA A 214 22.53 11.04 -0.50
N ASP A 215 22.90 9.99 0.24
CA ASP A 215 24.13 9.84 1.02
C ASP A 215 25.26 9.14 0.23
N GLY A 216 25.02 8.77 -1.04
CA GLY A 216 25.99 8.18 -1.95
C GLY A 216 26.10 6.65 -1.88
N VAL A 217 25.29 5.97 -1.05
CA VAL A 217 25.27 4.50 -0.97
C VAL A 217 24.69 3.92 -2.25
N LYS A 218 25.37 2.91 -2.82
CA LYS A 218 24.98 2.25 -4.07
C LYS A 218 24.40 0.87 -3.81
N TYR A 219 23.27 0.60 -4.45
CA TYR A 219 22.55 -0.66 -4.39
C TYR A 219 22.48 -1.24 -5.81
N TYR A 220 23.08 -2.41 -6.02
CA TYR A 220 23.16 -3.08 -7.31
C TYR A 220 22.12 -4.20 -7.39
N PHE A 221 21.34 -4.23 -8.47
CA PHE A 221 20.25 -5.18 -8.68
C PHE A 221 20.39 -5.90 -10.01
N GLY A 222 19.98 -7.17 -10.05
CA GLY A 222 19.98 -7.96 -11.28
C GLY A 222 21.38 -8.40 -11.72
N GLY A 223 21.54 -8.67 -13.02
CA GLY A 223 22.74 -9.29 -13.57
C GLY A 223 22.73 -10.82 -13.52
N GLU A 224 23.86 -11.42 -13.91
CA GLU A 224 24.04 -12.87 -13.93
C GLU A 224 23.81 -13.47 -12.54
N GLY A 225 22.97 -14.51 -12.45
CA GLY A 225 22.68 -15.17 -11.18
C GLY A 225 21.67 -14.47 -10.28
N ALA A 226 21.21 -13.24 -10.59
CA ALA A 226 20.29 -12.46 -9.75
C ALA A 226 19.06 -11.91 -10.49
N THR A 227 18.75 -12.46 -11.68
CA THR A 227 17.53 -12.16 -12.44
C THR A 227 16.57 -13.36 -12.49
N GLU A 228 15.29 -13.08 -12.40
CA GLU A 228 14.19 -14.04 -12.53
C GLU A 228 13.28 -13.63 -13.68
N ASN A 229 12.77 -14.62 -14.42
CA ASN A 229 11.84 -14.39 -15.51
C ASN A 229 10.49 -14.99 -15.11
N SER A 230 9.43 -14.20 -15.14
CA SER A 230 8.08 -14.67 -14.88
C SER A 230 7.12 -14.17 -15.95
N PHE A 231 6.14 -14.97 -16.30
CA PHE A 231 5.08 -14.53 -17.20
C PHE A 231 3.75 -15.14 -16.81
N THR A 232 2.69 -14.37 -17.08
CA THR A 232 1.31 -14.79 -16.88
C THR A 232 0.67 -15.11 -18.23
N GLY A 233 0.12 -16.33 -18.40
CA GLY A 233 -0.58 -16.74 -19.64
C GLY A 233 0.11 -17.83 -20.47
N THR A 234 -0.18 -17.91 -21.78
CA THR A 234 0.44 -18.91 -22.69
C THR A 234 1.72 -18.37 -23.32
N HIS A 235 2.78 -19.19 -23.34
CA HIS A 235 4.16 -18.89 -23.75
C HIS A 235 4.32 -18.27 -25.17
N LYS A 236 3.26 -18.17 -25.98
CA LYS A 236 3.37 -17.79 -27.40
C LYS A 236 3.51 -16.28 -27.65
N GLU A 237 3.26 -15.41 -26.66
CA GLU A 237 3.19 -13.97 -26.92
C GLU A 237 4.23 -13.11 -26.17
N ASN A 238 4.85 -13.62 -25.09
CA ASN A 238 5.83 -12.86 -24.30
C ASN A 238 7.20 -13.59 -24.26
N PRO A 239 8.26 -13.07 -24.91
CA PRO A 239 9.58 -13.67 -24.88
C PRO A 239 10.15 -13.66 -23.45
N ASN A 240 10.96 -14.67 -23.12
CA ASN A 240 11.59 -14.89 -21.83
C ASN A 240 12.43 -13.66 -21.37
N ALA A 241 11.82 -12.69 -20.71
CA ALA A 241 12.45 -11.45 -20.25
C ALA A 241 12.55 -11.39 -18.71
N PRO A 242 13.59 -10.74 -18.16
CA PRO A 242 13.71 -10.53 -16.71
C PRO A 242 12.58 -9.68 -16.15
N THR A 243 11.89 -10.23 -15.15
CA THR A 243 10.83 -9.55 -14.38
C THR A 243 11.20 -9.31 -12.93
N GLY A 244 12.22 -9.98 -12.40
CA GLY A 244 12.75 -9.76 -11.06
C GLY A 244 14.25 -9.50 -11.11
N PHE A 245 14.70 -8.43 -10.47
CA PHE A 245 16.10 -8.01 -10.35
C PHE A 245 16.45 -7.91 -8.87
N TYR A 246 17.10 -8.95 -8.35
CA TYR A 246 17.37 -9.06 -6.92
C TYR A 246 18.63 -8.27 -6.56
N LEU A 247 18.65 -7.66 -5.37
CA LEU A 247 19.80 -6.93 -4.83
C LEU A 247 20.99 -7.88 -4.68
N THR A 248 22.14 -7.57 -5.28
CA THR A 248 23.37 -8.38 -5.23
C THR A 248 24.44 -7.74 -4.34
N GLN A 249 24.46 -6.41 -4.27
CA GLN A 249 25.52 -5.69 -3.59
C GLN A 249 25.05 -4.34 -3.03
N ILE A 250 25.50 -4.01 -1.83
CA ILE A 250 25.44 -2.65 -1.26
C ILE A 250 26.87 -2.15 -1.07
N VAL A 251 27.17 -0.95 -1.53
CA VAL A 251 28.49 -0.32 -1.42
C VAL A 251 28.33 1.07 -0.82
N HIS A 252 28.95 1.29 0.34
CA HIS A 252 29.03 2.62 0.93
C HIS A 252 30.16 3.40 0.25
N PRO A 253 29.99 4.71 0.00
CA PRO A 253 31.01 5.52 -0.69
C PRO A 253 32.32 5.65 0.10
N ASP A 254 32.22 5.61 1.44
CA ASP A 254 33.36 5.76 2.34
C ASP A 254 34.00 4.42 2.75
N ASN A 255 33.26 3.52 3.43
CA ASN A 255 33.73 2.17 3.78
C ASN A 255 32.56 1.20 4.01
N GLY A 256 32.73 -0.05 3.57
CA GLY A 256 31.76 -1.13 3.76
C GLY A 256 31.16 -1.64 2.45
N VAL A 257 31.07 -2.96 2.35
CA VAL A 257 30.38 -3.66 1.26
C VAL A 257 29.57 -4.81 1.86
N VAL A 258 28.39 -5.07 1.32
CA VAL A 258 27.57 -6.24 1.64
C VAL A 258 27.18 -6.93 0.35
N TYR A 259 27.30 -8.26 0.31
CA TYR A 259 26.90 -9.09 -0.83
C TYR A 259 25.70 -9.97 -0.47
N PHE A 260 24.90 -10.27 -1.48
CA PHE A 260 23.70 -11.10 -1.38
C PHE A 260 23.79 -12.22 -2.42
N ASP A 261 23.75 -13.45 -1.93
CA ASP A 261 23.83 -14.65 -2.77
C ASP A 261 22.46 -15.34 -2.84
N TYR A 262 22.12 -15.87 -4.00
CA TYR A 262 20.83 -16.52 -4.27
C TYR A 262 21.02 -17.93 -4.83
N THR A 263 20.17 -18.86 -4.40
CA THR A 263 19.99 -20.13 -5.12
C THR A 263 18.99 -19.94 -6.26
N THR A 264 19.33 -20.47 -7.44
CA THR A 264 18.47 -20.41 -8.63
C THR A 264 17.71 -21.71 -8.81
N SER A 265 16.39 -21.62 -8.97
CA SER A 265 15.56 -22.75 -9.37
C SER A 265 15.72 -23.01 -10.86
N VAL A 266 16.37 -24.12 -11.23
CA VAL A 266 16.67 -24.46 -12.64
C VAL A 266 15.45 -25.01 -13.41
N THR A 267 14.39 -25.41 -12.72
CA THR A 267 13.14 -25.88 -13.34
C THR A 267 12.09 -24.78 -13.28
N GLY A 268 11.43 -24.52 -14.41
CA GLY A 268 10.30 -23.60 -14.48
C GLY A 268 9.17 -24.04 -13.55
N LYS A 269 8.67 -23.14 -12.72
CA LYS A 269 7.60 -23.41 -11.75
C LYS A 269 6.34 -22.69 -12.19
N THR A 270 5.26 -23.44 -12.41
CA THR A 270 3.95 -22.88 -12.75
C THR A 270 3.06 -22.84 -11.51
N VAL A 271 2.57 -21.65 -11.15
CA VAL A 271 1.61 -21.46 -10.06
C VAL A 271 0.33 -20.90 -10.64
N THR A 272 -0.79 -21.59 -10.41
CA THR A 272 -2.11 -21.04 -10.74
C THR A 272 -2.43 -19.89 -9.80
N LEU A 273 -2.61 -18.69 -10.35
CA LEU A 273 -2.95 -17.47 -9.62
C LEU A 273 -4.45 -17.37 -9.38
N SER A 274 -5.24 -17.55 -10.43
CA SER A 274 -6.68 -17.35 -10.38
C SER A 274 -7.40 -18.19 -11.42
N ARG A 275 -8.71 -18.29 -11.26
CA ARG A 275 -9.62 -18.80 -12.27
C ARG A 275 -10.63 -17.73 -12.60
N THR A 276 -10.87 -17.55 -13.89
CA THR A 276 -11.96 -16.73 -14.42
C THR A 276 -12.94 -17.61 -15.14
N GLU A 277 -14.17 -17.14 -15.20
CA GLU A 277 -15.22 -17.69 -16.01
C GLU A 277 -15.90 -16.55 -16.72
N THR A 278 -16.23 -16.79 -17.99
CA THR A 278 -16.96 -15.87 -18.84
C THR A 278 -18.06 -16.65 -19.53
N VAL A 279 -19.28 -16.12 -19.47
CA VAL A 279 -20.35 -16.52 -20.38
C VAL A 279 -20.48 -15.44 -21.43
N SER A 280 -20.46 -15.83 -22.69
CA SER A 280 -20.62 -14.94 -23.85
C SER A 280 -21.87 -15.32 -24.61
N LYS A 281 -22.67 -14.32 -25.00
CA LYS A 281 -23.87 -14.50 -25.84
C LYS A 281 -23.74 -13.60 -27.06
N ILE A 282 -23.68 -14.20 -28.25
CA ILE A 282 -23.61 -13.47 -29.51
C ILE A 282 -25.01 -13.39 -30.12
N THR A 283 -25.50 -12.16 -30.27
CA THR A 283 -26.75 -11.82 -30.98
C THR A 283 -26.43 -11.03 -32.24
N TYR A 284 -27.35 -10.95 -33.20
CA TYR A 284 -27.15 -10.21 -34.46
C TYR A 284 -28.27 -9.19 -34.61
N GLU A 285 -27.93 -7.94 -34.93
CA GLU A 285 -28.90 -6.97 -35.46
C GLU A 285 -28.92 -7.10 -36.99
N GLU A 286 -30.09 -7.38 -37.57
CA GLU A 286 -30.26 -7.50 -39.02
C GLU A 286 -30.31 -6.10 -39.67
N ASP A 287 -29.47 -5.85 -40.66
CA ASP A 287 -29.64 -4.73 -41.60
C ASP A 287 -30.60 -5.16 -42.73
N ALA A 288 -31.36 -4.19 -43.27
CA ALA A 288 -32.41 -4.37 -44.26
C ALA A 288 -31.95 -4.91 -45.64
N LEU A 289 -30.67 -5.29 -45.78
CA LEU A 289 -29.98 -5.66 -47.02
C LEU A 289 -29.73 -7.18 -47.20
N GLY A 290 -30.40 -8.05 -46.42
CA GLY A 290 -30.55 -9.47 -46.76
C GLY A 290 -29.41 -10.43 -46.32
N CYS A 291 -28.63 -10.08 -45.29
CA CYS A 291 -27.70 -11.04 -44.69
C CYS A 291 -28.43 -12.04 -43.79
N THR A 292 -28.10 -13.33 -43.87
CA THR A 292 -28.68 -14.35 -42.98
C THR A 292 -27.92 -14.38 -41.66
N ALA A 293 -28.59 -14.06 -40.54
CA ALA A 293 -27.99 -14.15 -39.22
C ALA A 293 -27.65 -15.62 -38.87
N PRO A 294 -26.43 -15.92 -38.40
CA PRO A 294 -26.10 -17.22 -37.81
C PRO A 294 -26.96 -17.50 -36.57
N ALA A 295 -27.06 -18.76 -36.16
CA ALA A 295 -27.70 -19.11 -34.90
C ALA A 295 -27.04 -18.40 -33.71
N VAL A 296 -27.85 -17.96 -32.73
CA VAL A 296 -27.37 -17.41 -31.46
C VAL A 296 -26.49 -18.45 -30.78
N ASN A 297 -25.22 -18.10 -30.57
CA ASN A 297 -24.28 -18.96 -29.87
C ASN A 297 -24.07 -18.42 -28.46
N THR A 298 -24.22 -19.31 -27.48
CA THR A 298 -23.86 -19.02 -26.09
C THR A 298 -22.76 -19.97 -25.68
N SER A 299 -21.68 -19.44 -25.10
CA SER A 299 -20.53 -20.22 -24.66
C SER A 299 -20.17 -19.88 -23.22
N LEU A 300 -19.87 -20.91 -22.42
CA LEU A 300 -19.23 -20.76 -21.12
C LEU A 300 -17.77 -21.17 -21.27
N VAL A 301 -16.86 -20.25 -20.97
CA VAL A 301 -15.41 -20.48 -21.02
C VAL A 301 -14.84 -20.29 -19.63
N ALA A 302 -14.16 -21.31 -19.13
CA ALA A 302 -13.36 -21.22 -17.91
C ALA A 302 -11.90 -20.95 -18.29
N GLY A 303 -11.36 -19.83 -17.82
CA GLY A 303 -9.96 -19.45 -17.95
C GLY A 303 -9.20 -19.74 -16.67
N ILE A 304 -7.94 -20.16 -16.81
CA ILE A 304 -7.01 -20.26 -15.68
C ILE A 304 -5.86 -19.30 -15.94
N THR A 305 -5.61 -18.42 -14.97
CA THR A 305 -4.44 -17.54 -14.98
C THR A 305 -3.32 -18.22 -14.23
N GLN A 306 -2.23 -18.54 -14.92
CA GLN A 306 -1.04 -19.15 -14.34
C GLN A 306 0.14 -18.22 -14.50
N ASN A 307 0.97 -18.13 -13.47
CA ASN A 307 2.28 -17.50 -13.53
C ASN A 307 3.34 -18.58 -13.61
N THR A 308 4.19 -18.53 -14.63
CA THR A 308 5.34 -19.44 -14.76
C THR A 308 6.61 -18.67 -14.46
N VAL A 309 7.36 -19.16 -13.48
CA VAL A 309 8.63 -18.55 -13.04
C VAL A 309 9.79 -19.43 -13.47
N PHE A 310 10.72 -18.86 -14.22
CA PHE A 310 12.01 -19.45 -14.60
C PHE A 310 13.14 -18.74 -13.86
N ASN A 311 14.19 -19.50 -13.53
CA ASN A 311 15.33 -18.99 -12.77
C ASN A 311 14.93 -18.35 -11.43
N GLY A 312 13.87 -18.84 -10.80
CA GLY A 312 13.35 -18.27 -9.55
C GLY A 312 14.43 -18.17 -8.49
N LYS A 313 14.55 -17.00 -7.83
CA LYS A 313 15.62 -16.74 -6.86
C LYS A 313 15.13 -16.94 -5.43
N THR A 314 15.98 -17.54 -4.62
CA THR A 314 15.77 -17.66 -3.17
C THR A 314 17.04 -17.20 -2.48
N LEU A 315 16.94 -16.22 -1.59
CA LEU A 315 18.09 -15.68 -0.85
C LEU A 315 18.71 -16.81 -0.02
N SER A 316 20.01 -17.04 -0.19
CA SER A 316 20.73 -18.12 0.47
C SER A 316 21.73 -17.59 1.50
N LYS A 317 22.35 -16.44 1.22
CA LYS A 317 23.35 -15.84 2.09
C LYS A 317 23.40 -14.32 1.95
N ILE A 318 23.65 -13.63 3.06
CA ILE A 318 24.15 -12.25 3.07
C ILE A 318 25.52 -12.28 3.74
N ARG A 319 26.51 -11.60 3.15
CA ARG A 319 27.89 -11.62 3.67
C ARG A 319 28.51 -10.24 3.65
N ALA A 320 29.20 -9.90 4.74
CA ALA A 320 30.00 -8.70 4.82
C ALA A 320 31.25 -8.82 3.92
N GLY A 321 31.67 -7.70 3.31
CA GLY A 321 32.80 -7.67 2.38
C GLY A 321 34.17 -7.97 3.01
N ASN A 322 34.27 -7.87 4.34
CA ASN A 322 35.46 -8.26 5.10
C ASN A 322 35.58 -9.78 5.32
N ASN A 323 34.64 -10.59 4.81
CA ASN A 323 34.59 -12.06 4.90
C ASN A 323 34.48 -12.66 6.32
N TYR A 324 34.15 -11.87 7.34
CA TYR A 324 34.03 -12.39 8.71
C TYR A 324 32.60 -12.85 9.02
N THR A 325 31.59 -11.99 8.86
CA THR A 325 30.20 -12.32 9.23
C THR A 325 29.34 -12.70 8.03
N GLU A 326 28.63 -13.82 8.12
CA GLU A 326 27.62 -14.28 7.16
C GLU A 326 26.29 -14.62 7.83
N VAL A 327 25.18 -14.31 7.14
CA VAL A 327 23.82 -14.70 7.51
C VAL A 327 23.34 -15.71 6.48
N VAL A 328 23.12 -16.95 6.91
CA VAL A 328 22.74 -18.09 6.05
C VAL A 328 21.26 -18.40 6.23
N PHE A 329 20.54 -18.50 5.11
CA PHE A 329 19.11 -18.81 5.07
C PHE A 329 18.93 -20.26 4.66
N ASN A 330 18.56 -21.11 5.62
CA ASN A 330 18.35 -22.53 5.38
C ASN A 330 16.89 -22.79 5.01
N VAL A 331 16.69 -23.51 3.91
CA VAL A 331 15.36 -23.85 3.40
C VAL A 331 15.03 -25.33 3.61
N ALA A 332 13.76 -25.63 3.81
CA ALA A 332 13.19 -26.96 3.77
C ALA A 332 12.33 -27.13 2.51
N ASN A 333 12.12 -28.39 2.10
CA ASN A 333 11.27 -28.72 0.96
C ASN A 333 9.80 -28.49 1.29
N GLY A 334 9.09 -27.76 0.42
CA GLY A 334 7.65 -27.54 0.50
C GLY A 334 6.85 -28.35 -0.52
N SER A 335 5.73 -27.77 -0.97
CA SER A 335 4.87 -28.38 -2.00
C SER A 335 5.40 -28.09 -3.41
N THR A 336 5.65 -29.15 -4.18
CA THR A 336 6.18 -29.11 -5.56
C THR A 336 5.36 -28.24 -6.52
N GLY A 337 4.05 -28.10 -6.30
CA GLY A 337 3.16 -27.30 -7.16
C GLY A 337 2.91 -25.86 -6.70
N GLN A 338 3.36 -25.46 -5.49
CA GLN A 338 2.94 -24.19 -4.88
C GLN A 338 4.10 -23.40 -4.27
N TYR A 339 4.93 -24.03 -3.43
CA TYR A 339 6.07 -23.42 -2.77
C TYR A 339 7.16 -24.48 -2.60
N ALA A 340 8.24 -24.40 -3.39
CA ALA A 340 9.30 -25.41 -3.35
C ALA A 340 10.20 -25.27 -2.12
N ASN A 341 10.48 -24.03 -1.73
CA ASN A 341 11.36 -23.70 -0.62
C ASN A 341 10.54 -23.04 0.50
N ILE A 342 10.78 -23.47 1.73
CA ILE A 342 10.25 -22.87 2.96
C ILE A 342 11.43 -22.44 3.82
N LEU A 343 11.46 -21.20 4.31
CA LEU A 343 12.52 -20.74 5.20
C LEU A 343 12.43 -21.49 6.54
N ASN A 344 13.39 -22.35 6.83
CA ASN A 344 13.38 -23.20 8.02
C ASN A 344 14.15 -22.57 9.19
N SER A 345 15.34 -22.04 8.91
CA SER A 345 16.16 -21.39 9.93
C SER A 345 17.09 -20.34 9.32
N ILE A 346 17.53 -19.42 10.17
CA ILE A 346 18.54 -18.41 9.85
C ILE A 346 19.72 -18.62 10.81
N GLU A 347 20.92 -18.71 10.26
CA GLU A 347 22.15 -18.90 11.02
C GLU A 347 23.10 -17.73 10.76
N VAL A 348 23.51 -17.04 11.81
CA VAL A 348 24.55 -16.02 11.75
C VAL A 348 25.86 -16.66 12.15
N LYS A 349 26.86 -16.60 11.27
CA LYS A 349 28.17 -17.22 11.47
C LYS A 349 29.28 -16.19 11.34
N GLU A 350 30.33 -16.41 12.10
CA GLU A 350 31.62 -15.76 11.88
C GLU A 350 32.68 -16.82 11.61
N GLY A 351 33.16 -16.88 10.37
CA GLY A 351 33.96 -18.02 9.89
C GLY A 351 33.23 -19.35 10.07
N THR A 352 33.75 -20.23 10.92
CA THR A 352 33.12 -21.53 11.25
C THR A 352 32.26 -21.49 12.52
N THR A 353 32.29 -20.38 13.26
CA THR A 353 31.58 -20.25 14.54
C THR A 353 30.14 -19.81 14.32
N LEU A 354 29.17 -20.57 14.83
CA LEU A 354 27.77 -20.17 14.88
C LEU A 354 27.55 -19.17 16.03
N LEU A 355 27.10 -17.96 15.71
CA LEU A 355 26.85 -16.89 16.66
C LEU A 355 25.38 -16.88 17.12
N HIS A 356 24.46 -16.90 16.16
CA HIS A 356 23.03 -16.85 16.42
C HIS A 356 22.28 -17.82 15.50
N LYS A 357 21.21 -18.41 16.03
CA LYS A 357 20.30 -19.24 15.24
C LYS A 357 18.86 -18.90 15.55
N VAL A 358 18.10 -18.66 14.49
CA VAL A 358 16.65 -18.44 14.54
C VAL A 358 15.97 -19.62 13.86
N ASN A 359 15.03 -20.27 14.55
CA ASN A 359 14.22 -21.35 14.00
C ASN A 359 12.79 -20.88 13.77
N LEU A 360 12.20 -21.26 12.63
CA LEU A 360 10.83 -20.93 12.26
C LEU A 360 9.98 -22.19 12.29
N THR A 361 8.79 -22.11 12.89
CA THR A 361 7.81 -23.21 12.94
C THR A 361 6.54 -22.81 12.22
N TYR A 362 5.96 -23.77 11.49
CA TYR A 362 4.80 -23.53 10.65
C TYR A 362 3.65 -24.49 10.95
N LEU A 363 2.43 -23.99 10.77
CA LEU A 363 1.21 -24.79 10.68
C LEU A 363 0.82 -24.97 9.22
N PHE A 364 0.58 -26.21 8.82
CA PHE A 364 0.06 -26.57 7.50
C PHE A 364 -1.38 -27.11 7.66
N PRO A 365 -2.39 -26.53 6.98
CA PRO A 365 -3.76 -27.07 6.98
C PRO A 365 -3.85 -28.51 6.47
N LYS A 366 -2.93 -28.92 5.58
CA LYS A 366 -2.73 -30.30 5.10
C LYS A 366 -1.28 -30.71 5.31
N ALA A 367 -0.87 -31.90 4.86
CA ALA A 367 0.54 -32.30 4.93
C ALA A 367 1.46 -31.29 4.19
N PRO A 368 2.70 -31.04 4.64
CA PRO A 368 3.58 -30.02 4.04
C PRO A 368 3.75 -30.12 2.52
N THR A 369 3.74 -31.34 1.97
CA THR A 369 3.90 -31.63 0.54
C THR A 369 2.63 -31.38 -0.29
N THR A 370 1.45 -31.46 0.33
CA THR A 370 0.14 -31.32 -0.35
C THR A 370 -0.60 -30.04 0.01
N SER A 371 -0.20 -29.36 1.08
CA SER A 371 -0.83 -28.12 1.51
C SER A 371 -0.55 -27.01 0.49
N HIS A 372 -1.58 -26.24 0.18
CA HIS A 372 -1.47 -25.07 -0.68
C HIS A 372 -1.10 -23.79 0.09
N ARG A 373 -1.17 -23.84 1.42
CA ARG A 373 -0.92 -22.72 2.34
C ARG A 373 -0.19 -23.21 3.58
N PHE A 374 0.49 -22.30 4.26
CA PHE A 374 1.07 -22.53 5.57
C PHE A 374 1.24 -21.22 6.31
N PHE A 375 1.28 -21.29 7.63
CA PHE A 375 1.23 -20.13 8.54
C PHE A 375 2.40 -20.19 9.50
N LEU A 376 3.15 -19.09 9.64
CA LEU A 376 4.23 -18.99 10.63
C LEU A 376 3.61 -18.91 12.03
N THR A 377 3.89 -19.88 12.89
CA THR A 377 3.31 -19.96 14.25
C THR A 377 4.31 -19.67 15.35
N LYS A 378 5.61 -19.81 15.08
CA LYS A 378 6.65 -19.56 16.07
C LYS A 378 7.96 -19.10 15.42
N VAL A 379 8.60 -18.10 16.02
CA VAL A 379 9.99 -17.68 15.74
C VAL A 379 10.77 -17.82 17.03
N GLU A 380 11.78 -18.69 17.04
CA GLU A 380 12.56 -19.04 18.23
C GLU A 380 14.02 -18.65 18.07
N PHE A 381 14.55 -17.94 19.06
CA PHE A 381 15.93 -17.50 19.12
C PHE A 381 16.70 -18.48 20.03
N ASN A 382 17.62 -19.26 19.46
CA ASN A 382 18.40 -20.22 20.22
C ASN A 382 19.46 -19.50 21.07
N LYS A 383 19.57 -19.90 22.33
CA LYS A 383 20.47 -19.33 23.33
C LYS A 383 21.62 -20.30 23.59
N ASP A 384 22.70 -20.21 22.83
CA ASP A 384 23.88 -21.06 23.05
C ASP A 384 24.95 -20.31 23.87
N LYS A 385 25.01 -20.58 25.19
CA LYS A 385 26.15 -21.22 25.90
C LYS A 385 26.34 -20.93 27.40
N ASN A 386 25.75 -19.90 28.04
CA ASN A 386 26.20 -19.53 29.41
C ASN A 386 25.14 -19.06 30.43
N TYR A 387 23.92 -19.60 30.44
CA TYR A 387 22.95 -19.24 31.51
C TYR A 387 22.24 -20.46 32.10
N GLY A 388 22.16 -20.49 33.44
CA GLY A 388 21.62 -21.58 34.26
C GLY A 388 20.17 -21.99 33.97
N THR A 389 19.74 -23.07 34.61
CA THR A 389 18.47 -23.79 34.39
C THR A 389 17.24 -22.90 34.60
N GLY A 390 16.41 -22.69 33.56
CA GLY A 390 15.04 -22.16 33.72
C GLY A 390 14.38 -21.46 32.52
N ARG A 391 15.13 -20.70 31.69
CA ARG A 391 14.62 -20.08 30.44
C ARG A 391 15.63 -20.23 29.30
N LYS A 392 15.40 -21.21 28.43
CA LYS A 392 16.35 -21.64 27.40
C LYS A 392 16.15 -20.95 26.04
N TYR A 393 15.03 -20.27 25.80
CA TYR A 393 14.69 -19.63 24.53
C TYR A 393 13.89 -18.34 24.72
N GLU A 394 14.13 -17.36 23.84
CA GLU A 394 13.24 -16.21 23.60
C GLU A 394 12.46 -16.50 22.32
N GLN A 395 11.14 -16.26 22.32
CA GLN A 395 10.28 -16.67 21.22
C GLN A 395 9.12 -15.72 20.98
N TYR A 396 8.71 -15.59 19.72
CA TYR A 396 7.41 -15.04 19.34
C TYR A 396 6.48 -16.21 19.01
N THR A 397 5.24 -16.16 19.48
CA THR A 397 4.20 -17.12 19.06
C THR A 397 3.05 -16.38 18.40
N LEU A 398 2.50 -16.99 17.35
CA LEU A 398 1.51 -16.40 16.47
C LEU A 398 0.31 -17.31 16.37
N GLU A 399 -0.88 -16.76 16.63
CA GLU A 399 -2.14 -17.48 16.54
C GLU A 399 -3.02 -16.86 15.46
N TYR A 400 -3.73 -17.72 14.72
CA TYR A 400 -4.60 -17.34 13.61
C TYR A 400 -6.03 -17.79 13.86
N ASN A 401 -6.99 -17.11 13.26
CA ASN A 401 -8.40 -17.49 13.34
C ASN A 401 -8.67 -18.73 12.46
N ASP A 402 -8.61 -19.92 13.06
CA ASP A 402 -9.02 -21.19 12.43
C ASP A 402 -8.52 -21.36 10.97
N PRO A 403 -7.20 -21.36 10.76
CA PRO A 403 -6.60 -21.46 9.42
C PRO A 403 -6.90 -22.79 8.72
N THR A 404 -7.30 -23.82 9.46
CA THR A 404 -7.68 -25.15 8.95
C THR A 404 -9.05 -25.18 8.29
N ALA A 405 -9.95 -24.26 8.63
CA ALA A 405 -11.27 -24.15 8.01
C ALA A 405 -11.27 -23.43 6.65
N LEU A 406 -10.14 -22.86 6.23
CA LEU A 406 -10.02 -22.25 4.91
C LEU A 406 -10.21 -23.32 3.82
N PRO A 407 -11.00 -23.06 2.77
CA PRO A 407 -11.16 -23.98 1.66
C PRO A 407 -9.85 -24.07 0.87
N ASP A 408 -9.73 -25.10 0.03
CA ASP A 408 -8.61 -25.20 -0.90
C ASP A 408 -8.47 -23.95 -1.78
N ARG A 409 -7.22 -23.63 -2.18
CA ARG A 409 -6.99 -22.57 -3.17
C ARG A 409 -7.82 -22.82 -4.42
N LEU A 410 -8.35 -21.75 -5.02
CA LEU A 410 -9.21 -21.78 -6.21
C LEU A 410 -10.62 -22.39 -5.98
N SER A 411 -11.04 -22.58 -4.73
CA SER A 411 -12.42 -22.96 -4.40
C SER A 411 -13.43 -21.94 -4.90
N TYR A 412 -14.62 -22.40 -5.30
CA TYR A 412 -15.74 -21.53 -5.72
C TYR A 412 -16.46 -20.86 -4.56
N ALA A 413 -16.21 -21.35 -3.33
CA ALA A 413 -16.72 -20.75 -2.11
C ALA A 413 -15.89 -19.50 -1.78
N GLN A 414 -16.15 -18.41 -2.47
CA GLN A 414 -15.49 -17.13 -2.22
C GLN A 414 -16.43 -15.98 -2.57
N ASP A 415 -16.30 -14.84 -1.91
CA ASP A 415 -17.06 -13.62 -2.19
C ASP A 415 -16.44 -12.80 -3.33
N LEU A 416 -17.01 -11.64 -3.67
CA LEU A 416 -16.50 -10.78 -4.75
C LEU A 416 -15.09 -10.20 -4.48
N ALA A 417 -14.72 -9.99 -3.22
CA ALA A 417 -13.39 -9.55 -2.82
C ALA A 417 -12.36 -10.71 -2.78
N GLY A 418 -12.82 -11.95 -3.01
CA GLY A 418 -12.00 -13.16 -3.05
C GLY A 418 -11.79 -13.83 -1.69
N TYR A 419 -12.48 -13.41 -0.64
CA TYR A 419 -12.44 -14.04 0.68
C TYR A 419 -13.39 -15.23 0.77
N TYR A 420 -13.14 -16.16 1.71
CA TYR A 420 -14.02 -17.30 1.92
C TYR A 420 -15.40 -16.85 2.43
N ASN A 421 -16.49 -17.36 1.83
CA ASN A 421 -17.86 -17.00 2.21
C ASN A 421 -18.71 -18.16 2.75
N GLY A 422 -18.15 -19.36 2.93
CA GLY A 422 -18.86 -20.52 3.46
C GLY A 422 -19.76 -21.27 2.47
N VAL A 423 -19.97 -20.76 1.24
CA VAL A 423 -20.89 -21.36 0.26
C VAL A 423 -20.20 -22.45 -0.56
N ASN A 424 -19.96 -23.61 0.07
CA ASN A 424 -19.27 -24.75 -0.54
C ASN A 424 -20.07 -25.45 -1.66
N SER A 425 -21.36 -25.11 -1.82
CA SER A 425 -22.22 -25.61 -2.90
C SER A 425 -22.03 -24.86 -4.22
N ASN A 426 -21.29 -23.75 -4.24
CA ASN A 426 -20.95 -23.06 -5.49
C ASN A 426 -20.21 -24.03 -6.41
N THR A 427 -20.57 -24.07 -7.69
CA THR A 427 -19.92 -24.90 -8.73
C THR A 427 -19.16 -24.08 -9.77
N MET A 428 -19.31 -22.75 -9.70
CA MET A 428 -18.73 -21.76 -10.60
C MET A 428 -18.44 -20.47 -9.80
N VAL A 429 -17.79 -19.48 -10.40
CA VAL A 429 -17.43 -18.21 -9.75
C VAL A 429 -18.28 -17.02 -10.21
N LEU A 430 -19.01 -17.15 -11.33
CA LEU A 430 -19.91 -16.11 -11.84
C LEU A 430 -21.01 -15.75 -10.84
N PRO A 431 -21.17 -14.48 -10.43
CA PRO A 431 -22.18 -14.10 -9.44
C PRO A 431 -23.60 -14.27 -9.97
N LYS A 432 -24.56 -14.52 -9.08
CA LYS A 432 -26.00 -14.46 -9.40
C LYS A 432 -26.35 -13.13 -10.07
N ASN A 433 -27.03 -13.22 -11.21
CA ASN A 433 -27.48 -12.09 -12.01
C ASN A 433 -28.96 -12.31 -12.39
N ASN A 434 -29.75 -11.24 -12.35
CA ASN A 434 -31.18 -11.23 -12.70
C ASN A 434 -31.44 -10.72 -14.14
N ASP A 435 -30.40 -10.45 -14.92
CA ASP A 435 -30.51 -10.07 -16.33
C ASP A 435 -31.09 -11.24 -17.16
N ASP A 436 -32.11 -10.93 -17.96
CA ASP A 436 -32.80 -11.89 -18.83
C ASP A 436 -31.86 -12.58 -19.82
N ASN A 437 -30.72 -11.97 -20.18
CA ASN A 437 -29.71 -12.58 -21.03
C ASN A 437 -29.09 -13.85 -20.42
N TRP A 438 -29.07 -13.95 -19.08
CA TRP A 438 -28.39 -15.02 -18.34
C TRP A 438 -29.34 -15.98 -17.62
N LYS A 439 -30.65 -15.84 -17.85
CA LYS A 439 -31.70 -16.65 -17.20
C LYS A 439 -31.47 -18.16 -17.34
N TYR A 440 -30.91 -18.63 -18.45
CA TYR A 440 -30.59 -20.05 -18.68
C TYR A 440 -29.46 -20.58 -17.79
N TYR A 441 -28.59 -19.71 -17.26
CA TYR A 441 -27.52 -20.06 -16.33
C TYR A 441 -27.88 -19.76 -14.87
N SER A 442 -29.03 -19.12 -14.62
CA SER A 442 -29.43 -18.61 -13.29
C SER A 442 -29.34 -19.64 -12.15
N SER A 443 -29.64 -20.91 -12.43
CA SER A 443 -29.56 -22.00 -11.44
C SER A 443 -28.13 -22.46 -11.12
N ALA A 444 -27.16 -22.14 -11.99
CA ALA A 444 -25.77 -22.51 -11.86
C ALA A 444 -24.89 -21.35 -11.34
N LEU A 445 -25.36 -20.10 -11.41
CA LEU A 445 -24.66 -18.92 -10.90
C LEU A 445 -24.41 -18.98 -9.40
N ALA A 446 -23.25 -18.48 -8.98
CA ALA A 446 -22.70 -18.59 -7.64
C ALA A 446 -23.25 -17.53 -6.68
N ASP A 447 -23.44 -17.93 -5.42
CA ASP A 447 -23.64 -16.97 -4.34
C ASP A 447 -22.29 -16.40 -3.92
N ARG A 448 -22.10 -15.12 -4.24
CA ARG A 448 -20.86 -14.37 -3.98
C ARG A 448 -21.04 -13.31 -2.89
N ASN A 449 -22.13 -13.38 -2.12
CA ASN A 449 -22.31 -12.50 -0.97
C ASN A 449 -21.19 -12.74 0.05
N SER A 450 -20.74 -11.66 0.68
CA SER A 450 -19.71 -11.72 1.72
C SER A 450 -20.27 -12.32 3.01
N SER A 451 -19.38 -12.98 3.76
CA SER A 451 -19.68 -13.49 5.09
C SER A 451 -18.45 -13.35 5.98
N PHE A 452 -18.47 -12.38 6.89
CA PHE A 452 -17.34 -12.03 7.75
C PHE A 452 -16.86 -13.20 8.61
N GLY A 453 -17.80 -14.01 9.11
CA GLY A 453 -17.53 -15.22 9.89
C GLY A 453 -16.56 -16.19 9.20
N TYR A 454 -16.65 -16.27 7.86
CA TYR A 454 -15.78 -17.09 7.02
C TYR A 454 -14.60 -16.29 6.44
N ALA A 455 -14.80 -15.01 6.14
CA ALA A 455 -13.78 -14.17 5.52
C ALA A 455 -12.56 -13.99 6.44
N GLN A 456 -12.77 -13.88 7.75
CA GLN A 456 -11.71 -13.72 8.75
C GLN A 456 -10.86 -14.98 8.97
N LYS A 457 -11.20 -16.13 8.36
CA LYS A 457 -10.43 -17.37 8.55
C LYS A 457 -9.00 -17.20 8.04
N GLY A 458 -8.03 -17.64 8.85
CA GLY A 458 -6.59 -17.46 8.63
C GLY A 458 -6.06 -16.06 8.92
N SER A 459 -6.88 -15.09 9.37
CA SER A 459 -6.36 -13.79 9.83
C SER A 459 -5.53 -13.96 11.10
N LEU A 460 -4.50 -13.11 11.27
CA LEU A 460 -3.67 -13.11 12.47
C LEU A 460 -4.49 -12.61 13.65
N LYS A 461 -4.68 -13.45 14.67
CA LYS A 461 -5.50 -13.17 15.86
C LYS A 461 -4.66 -12.61 17.00
N LYS A 462 -3.45 -13.13 17.20
CA LYS A 462 -2.61 -12.79 18.36
C LYS A 462 -1.13 -12.95 18.06
N ILE A 463 -0.32 -12.02 18.55
CA ILE A 463 1.14 -12.16 18.63
C ILE A 463 1.55 -12.09 20.10
N THR A 464 2.22 -13.12 20.58
CA THR A 464 2.86 -13.12 21.91
C THR A 464 4.35 -12.83 21.75
N TYR A 465 4.85 -11.90 22.54
CA TYR A 465 6.23 -11.43 22.51
C TYR A 465 7.13 -12.29 23.41
N PRO A 466 8.46 -12.23 23.22
CA PRO A 466 9.43 -12.89 24.10
C PRO A 466 9.31 -12.52 25.58
N THR A 467 8.79 -11.33 25.89
CA THR A 467 8.51 -10.85 27.26
C THR A 467 7.32 -11.57 27.91
N GLY A 468 6.48 -12.26 27.14
CA GLY A 468 5.24 -12.91 27.59
C GLY A 468 3.99 -12.05 27.45
N GLY A 469 4.13 -10.73 27.25
CA GLY A 469 3.02 -9.86 26.83
C GLY A 469 2.56 -10.22 25.41
N TYR A 470 1.36 -9.78 25.04
CA TYR A 470 0.79 -10.11 23.73
C TYR A 470 -0.15 -9.04 23.22
N THR A 471 -0.32 -8.97 21.90
CA THR A 471 -1.31 -8.13 21.22
C THR A 471 -2.35 -9.02 20.55
N GLU A 472 -3.62 -8.71 20.75
CA GLU A 472 -4.76 -9.33 20.08
C GLU A 472 -5.38 -8.39 19.05
N PHE A 473 -5.78 -8.95 17.92
CA PHE A 473 -6.44 -8.23 16.83
C PHE A 473 -7.88 -8.70 16.68
N GLU A 474 -8.79 -7.74 16.74
CA GLU A 474 -10.20 -7.91 16.39
C GLU A 474 -10.43 -7.26 15.02
N TYR A 475 -11.10 -7.96 14.12
CA TYR A 475 -11.42 -7.46 12.78
C TYR A 475 -12.91 -7.14 12.66
N GLU A 476 -13.27 -6.36 11.64
CA GLU A 476 -14.66 -6.12 11.24
C GLU A 476 -14.80 -6.17 9.71
N PRO A 477 -16.00 -6.48 9.19
CA PRO A 477 -16.27 -6.35 7.76
C PRO A 477 -16.50 -4.89 7.38
N ARG A 478 -16.46 -4.64 6.08
CA ARG A 478 -17.09 -3.45 5.52
C ARG A 478 -18.59 -3.65 5.44
N TYR A 479 -19.32 -2.57 5.66
CA TYR A 479 -20.77 -2.54 5.46
C TYR A 479 -21.15 -1.66 4.27
N ALA A 480 -22.21 -2.06 3.60
CA ALA A 480 -22.95 -1.24 2.64
C ALA A 480 -24.44 -1.29 2.95
N LYS A 481 -25.20 -0.37 2.36
CA LYS A 481 -26.66 -0.43 2.37
C LYS A 481 -27.18 -1.01 1.06
N GLU A 482 -28.15 -1.89 1.18
CA GLU A 482 -28.89 -2.45 0.06
C GLU A 482 -30.36 -2.07 0.22
N TYR A 483 -31.03 -1.77 -0.90
CA TYR A 483 -32.47 -1.57 -0.91
C TYR A 483 -33.17 -2.84 -0.43
N GLU A 484 -33.99 -2.72 0.60
CA GLU A 484 -34.86 -3.78 1.06
C GLU A 484 -36.13 -3.79 0.21
N LYS A 485 -36.19 -4.73 -0.73
CA LYS A 485 -37.35 -4.93 -1.60
C LYS A 485 -38.38 -5.84 -0.94
N GLN A 486 -39.62 -5.38 -0.88
CA GLN A 486 -40.76 -6.21 -0.53
C GLN A 486 -41.38 -6.76 -1.80
N ILE A 487 -41.61 -8.07 -1.84
CA ILE A 487 -42.31 -8.73 -2.93
C ILE A 487 -43.76 -8.91 -2.50
N ILE A 488 -44.67 -8.36 -3.29
CA ILE A 488 -46.09 -8.51 -3.10
C ILE A 488 -46.64 -9.39 -4.21
N SER A 489 -47.50 -10.34 -3.84
CA SER A 489 -48.22 -11.20 -4.76
C SER A 489 -49.72 -11.10 -4.48
N MET A 490 -50.48 -10.78 -5.51
CA MET A 490 -51.93 -10.69 -5.50
C MET A 490 -52.47 -11.80 -6.39
N ASN A 491 -53.56 -12.45 -5.98
CA ASN A 491 -54.20 -13.48 -6.77
C ASN A 491 -55.71 -13.27 -6.74
N ILE A 492 -56.35 -13.47 -7.89
CA ILE A 492 -57.81 -13.58 -7.99
C ILE A 492 -58.15 -14.91 -8.67
N TRP A 493 -59.07 -15.67 -8.05
CA TRP A 493 -59.59 -16.93 -8.56
C TRP A 493 -61.07 -16.78 -8.87
N ARG A 494 -61.47 -17.00 -10.12
CA ARG A 494 -62.85 -16.87 -10.60
C ARG A 494 -63.36 -18.22 -11.07
N ASN A 495 -64.57 -18.57 -10.61
CA ASN A 495 -65.30 -19.79 -10.96
C ASN A 495 -64.57 -21.11 -10.66
N ASP A 496 -63.51 -21.12 -9.85
CA ASP A 496 -62.92 -22.35 -9.34
C ASP A 496 -63.59 -22.76 -8.02
N PRO A 497 -64.53 -23.73 -8.02
CA PRO A 497 -65.22 -24.15 -6.80
C PRO A 497 -64.29 -24.82 -5.77
N GLY A 498 -63.07 -25.19 -6.17
CA GLY A 498 -62.08 -25.82 -5.29
C GLY A 498 -61.17 -24.85 -4.53
N ARG A 499 -61.23 -23.53 -4.79
CA ARG A 499 -60.33 -22.53 -4.17
C ARG A 499 -61.12 -21.47 -3.40
N THR A 500 -60.57 -21.01 -2.28
CA THR A 500 -61.12 -19.92 -1.46
C THR A 500 -60.16 -18.74 -1.45
N PRO A 501 -60.66 -17.50 -1.59
CA PRO A 501 -62.07 -17.08 -1.55
C PRO A 501 -62.83 -17.22 -2.87
N LYS A 502 -64.12 -17.50 -2.72
CA LYS A 502 -65.08 -17.83 -3.77
C LYS A 502 -65.78 -16.55 -4.23
N SER A 503 -65.26 -15.90 -5.27
CA SER A 503 -65.92 -14.85 -6.06
C SER A 503 -66.49 -13.63 -5.30
N LYS A 504 -65.77 -12.49 -5.20
CA LYS A 504 -66.39 -11.13 -5.05
C LYS A 504 -65.50 -9.99 -5.56
N THR A 505 -66.13 -8.99 -6.17
CA THR A 505 -65.61 -7.63 -6.44
C THR A 505 -66.29 -6.62 -5.50
N THR A 506 -65.49 -5.64 -5.01
CA THR A 506 -65.75 -4.37 -4.26
C THR A 506 -65.88 -4.29 -2.71
N ALA A 507 -64.84 -3.66 -2.12
CA ALA A 507 -64.75 -2.41 -1.30
C ALA A 507 -64.67 -2.39 0.26
N SER A 508 -63.54 -1.80 0.71
CA SER A 508 -63.23 -1.01 1.94
C SER A 508 -62.89 -1.70 3.27
N ASN A 509 -61.59 -1.91 3.54
CA ASN A 509 -60.78 -1.14 4.50
C ASN A 509 -59.40 -1.81 4.69
N SER A 510 -58.34 -1.03 4.55
CA SER A 510 -56.94 -1.44 4.70
C SER A 510 -56.48 -1.33 6.15
N ILE A 511 -55.80 -2.35 6.71
CA ILE A 511 -54.73 -2.17 7.71
C ILE A 511 -53.67 -3.30 7.59
N LEU A 512 -52.43 -2.86 7.37
CA LEU A 512 -51.08 -3.40 7.67
C LEU A 512 -50.81 -4.91 7.78
N GLY A 513 -49.77 -5.32 7.03
CA GLY A 513 -48.69 -6.15 7.56
C GLY A 513 -48.67 -7.61 7.11
N ASN A 514 -47.64 -7.95 6.33
CA ASN A 514 -47.11 -9.28 6.03
C ASN A 514 -48.09 -10.37 5.52
N SER A 515 -47.88 -10.76 4.25
CA SER A 515 -48.56 -11.83 3.51
C SER A 515 -50.08 -11.80 3.58
N ILE A 516 -50.67 -10.91 2.77
CA ILE A 516 -52.12 -10.75 2.72
C ILE A 516 -52.67 -11.53 1.52
N VAL A 517 -53.35 -12.64 1.76
CA VAL A 517 -54.28 -13.25 0.79
C VAL A 517 -55.56 -12.43 0.85
N ASN A 518 -55.54 -11.24 0.26
CA ASN A 518 -56.73 -10.39 0.21
C ASN A 518 -57.75 -11.03 -0.74
N PRO A 519 -58.96 -11.38 -0.28
CA PRO A 519 -60.00 -11.95 -1.13
C PRO A 519 -60.40 -11.08 -2.32
N ASP A 520 -60.04 -9.79 -2.27
CA ASP A 520 -60.42 -8.74 -3.21
C ASP A 520 -59.27 -8.28 -4.12
N GLY A 521 -58.08 -8.88 -4.02
CA GLY A 521 -56.93 -8.54 -4.87
C GLY A 521 -56.33 -7.15 -4.64
N SER A 522 -56.62 -6.49 -3.50
CA SER A 522 -56.05 -5.18 -3.17
C SER A 522 -54.79 -5.26 -2.30
N PHE A 523 -53.96 -4.24 -2.35
CA PHE A 523 -52.77 -4.04 -1.51
C PHE A 523 -52.61 -2.55 -1.22
N GLY A 524 -52.17 -2.18 -0.02
CA GLY A 524 -51.85 -0.79 0.29
C GLY A 524 -50.61 -0.71 1.17
N PHE A 525 -49.80 0.33 0.95
CA PHE A 525 -48.60 0.60 1.73
C PHE A 525 -48.49 2.08 2.05
N SER A 526 -48.09 2.36 3.28
CA SER A 526 -47.84 3.72 3.78
C SER A 526 -46.42 4.14 3.47
N GLY A 527 -46.25 5.24 2.73
CA GLY A 527 -44.98 5.93 2.56
C GLY A 527 -43.98 5.18 1.69
N ALA A 528 -44.14 5.27 0.37
CA ALA A 528 -43.12 4.85 -0.60
C ALA A 528 -41.75 5.45 -0.21
N PHE A 529 -40.71 4.63 -0.23
CA PHE A 529 -39.43 4.98 0.36
C PHE A 529 -38.56 5.85 -0.57
N ILE A 530 -38.68 5.63 -1.87
CA ILE A 530 -37.98 6.34 -2.94
C ILE A 530 -38.92 6.59 -4.13
N ASP A 531 -38.53 7.50 -5.01
CA ASP A 531 -39.11 7.60 -6.33
C ASP A 531 -38.64 6.40 -7.16
N GLU A 532 -39.56 5.56 -7.63
CA GLU A 532 -39.22 4.43 -8.48
C GLU A 532 -40.36 4.06 -9.44
N GLN A 533 -40.04 3.38 -10.54
CA GLN A 533 -41.06 2.70 -11.34
C GLN A 533 -41.14 1.24 -10.92
N ILE A 534 -42.26 0.85 -10.33
CA ILE A 534 -42.54 -0.55 -10.00
C ILE A 534 -43.02 -1.28 -11.25
N LYS A 535 -42.49 -2.48 -11.48
CA LYS A 535 -42.93 -3.40 -12.53
C LYS A 535 -43.84 -4.47 -11.91
N VAL A 536 -45.05 -4.57 -12.43
CA VAL A 536 -46.07 -5.54 -12.03
C VAL A 536 -46.17 -6.61 -13.09
N ASP A 537 -45.69 -7.80 -12.78
CA ASP A 537 -45.77 -9.00 -13.61
C ASP A 537 -47.10 -9.69 -13.38
N ILE A 538 -47.83 -9.97 -14.45
CA ILE A 538 -49.19 -10.49 -14.40
C ILE A 538 -49.23 -11.79 -15.17
N THR A 539 -49.71 -12.86 -14.55
CA THR A 539 -49.96 -14.15 -15.19
C THR A 539 -51.45 -14.44 -15.16
N LEU A 540 -51.99 -14.72 -16.34
CA LEU A 540 -53.37 -15.12 -16.56
C LEU A 540 -53.38 -16.60 -16.91
N THR A 541 -54.10 -17.42 -16.15
CA THR A 541 -54.31 -18.85 -16.44
C THR A 541 -55.80 -19.12 -16.58
N ALA A 542 -56.20 -19.87 -17.62
CA ALA A 542 -57.59 -20.25 -17.83
C ALA A 542 -57.70 -21.69 -18.33
N ASN A 543 -58.82 -22.35 -18.03
CA ASN A 543 -59.10 -23.73 -18.48
C ASN A 543 -59.83 -23.80 -19.85
N ALA A 544 -59.98 -22.65 -20.51
CA ALA A 544 -60.46 -22.51 -21.88
C ALA A 544 -59.97 -21.16 -22.45
N GLN A 545 -59.92 -21.03 -23.78
CA GLN A 545 -59.55 -19.78 -24.43
C GLN A 545 -60.58 -18.68 -24.09
N MET A 546 -60.06 -17.55 -23.61
CA MET A 546 -60.84 -16.36 -23.24
C MET A 546 -60.99 -15.45 -24.46
N GLY A 547 -62.17 -14.84 -24.65
CA GLY A 547 -62.44 -13.97 -25.79
C GLY A 547 -61.79 -12.59 -25.64
N HIS A 548 -61.66 -11.82 -26.75
CA HIS A 548 -61.06 -10.48 -26.79
C HIS A 548 -61.67 -9.43 -25.83
N THR A 549 -62.80 -9.73 -25.19
CA THR A 549 -63.49 -8.83 -24.25
C THR A 549 -62.92 -8.86 -22.84
N ASP A 550 -62.01 -9.80 -22.53
CA ASP A 550 -61.68 -10.13 -21.15
C ASP A 550 -60.48 -9.33 -20.68
N ARG A 551 -60.76 -8.29 -19.89
CA ARG A 551 -59.76 -7.36 -19.38
C ARG A 551 -59.53 -7.60 -17.90
N THR A 552 -58.29 -7.91 -17.57
CA THR A 552 -57.80 -7.86 -16.19
C THR A 552 -57.18 -6.50 -15.95
N TYR A 553 -57.72 -5.77 -14.99
CA TYR A 553 -57.30 -4.41 -14.66
C TYR A 553 -56.38 -4.43 -13.45
N ILE A 554 -55.38 -3.56 -13.52
CA ILE A 554 -54.56 -3.15 -12.38
C ILE A 554 -54.72 -1.65 -12.20
N LYS A 555 -55.17 -1.25 -11.02
CA LYS A 555 -55.35 0.15 -10.63
C LYS A 555 -54.41 0.49 -9.50
N LEU A 556 -53.52 1.46 -9.71
CA LEU A 556 -52.73 2.09 -8.66
C LEU A 556 -53.40 3.41 -8.28
N THR A 557 -53.73 3.58 -7.01
CA THR A 557 -54.27 4.81 -6.43
C THR A 557 -53.24 5.41 -5.49
N ASP A 558 -52.84 6.64 -5.74
CA ASP A 558 -52.09 7.47 -4.79
C ASP A 558 -53.09 8.11 -3.83
N ASN A 559 -53.15 7.61 -2.60
CA ASN A 559 -54.02 8.13 -1.56
C ASN A 559 -53.56 9.47 -0.99
N THR A 560 -52.29 9.86 -1.19
CA THR A 560 -51.78 11.17 -0.76
C THR A 560 -52.31 12.28 -1.66
N THR A 561 -52.36 12.04 -2.97
CA THR A 561 -52.84 13.02 -3.97
C THR A 561 -54.27 12.76 -4.43
N ASN A 562 -54.89 11.64 -4.03
CA ASN A 562 -56.17 11.13 -4.53
C ASN A 562 -56.21 10.97 -6.07
N THR A 563 -55.08 10.61 -6.68
CA THR A 563 -55.01 10.31 -8.11
C THR A 563 -54.94 8.81 -8.35
N SER A 564 -55.36 8.31 -9.52
CA SER A 564 -55.25 6.88 -9.84
C SER A 564 -54.92 6.63 -11.30
N GLU A 565 -54.02 5.67 -11.55
CA GLU A 565 -53.67 5.16 -12.87
C GLU A 565 -54.20 3.73 -13.00
N THR A 566 -54.89 3.42 -14.11
CA THR A 566 -55.42 2.07 -14.38
C THR A 566 -54.91 1.57 -15.71
N LYS A 567 -54.38 0.34 -15.72
CA LYS A 567 -53.93 -0.38 -16.92
C LYS A 567 -54.65 -1.72 -17.00
N PHE A 568 -54.71 -2.31 -18.19
CA PHE A 568 -55.36 -3.60 -18.40
C PHE A 568 -54.54 -4.55 -19.26
N VAL A 569 -54.80 -5.84 -19.10
CA VAL A 569 -54.22 -6.94 -19.88
C VAL A 569 -55.34 -7.79 -20.46
N VAL A 570 -55.13 -8.24 -21.70
CA VAL A 570 -56.00 -9.18 -22.42
C VAL A 570 -55.16 -10.40 -22.80
N MET A 571 -55.75 -11.61 -22.78
CA MET A 571 -55.08 -12.79 -23.32
C MET A 571 -54.94 -12.65 -24.85
N PRO A 572 -53.78 -13.01 -25.44
CA PRO A 572 -53.57 -12.94 -26.89
C PRO A 572 -54.36 -14.03 -27.62
N ASP A 573 -54.72 -13.73 -28.87
CA ASP A 573 -55.52 -14.64 -29.69
C ASP A 573 -54.70 -15.81 -30.22
N GLY A 574 -55.18 -17.02 -29.95
CA GLY A 574 -54.71 -18.23 -30.63
C GLY A 574 -55.42 -18.42 -31.97
N SER A 575 -54.73 -19.01 -32.94
CA SER A 575 -55.30 -19.41 -34.23
C SER A 575 -56.17 -20.68 -34.18
N GLN A 576 -56.51 -21.17 -32.99
CA GLN A 576 -57.36 -22.36 -32.81
C GLN A 576 -58.75 -22.00 -32.31
N GLU A 577 -59.74 -22.80 -32.74
CA GLU A 577 -61.13 -22.71 -32.32
C GLU A 577 -61.29 -22.92 -30.81
N ILE A 578 -62.33 -22.29 -30.25
CA ILE A 578 -62.74 -22.35 -28.84
C ILE A 578 -62.93 -23.83 -28.42
N GLY A 579 -62.06 -24.34 -27.54
CA GLY A 579 -62.13 -25.71 -27.04
C GLY A 579 -61.18 -26.00 -25.87
N THR A 580 -61.55 -26.94 -25.01
CA THR A 580 -60.92 -27.30 -23.72
C THR A 580 -59.39 -27.39 -23.74
N GLY A 581 -58.72 -26.68 -22.82
CA GLY A 581 -57.26 -26.71 -22.66
C GLY A 581 -56.78 -25.70 -21.60
N ASN A 582 -55.59 -25.90 -21.03
CA ASN A 582 -55.00 -24.95 -20.07
C ASN A 582 -54.22 -23.87 -20.84
N PHE A 583 -54.68 -22.63 -20.77
CA PHE A 583 -54.03 -21.46 -21.37
C PHE A 583 -53.32 -20.66 -20.28
N SER A 584 -52.10 -20.22 -20.56
CA SER A 584 -51.32 -19.35 -19.66
C SER A 584 -50.69 -18.23 -20.48
N TYR A 585 -50.93 -16.99 -20.08
CA TYR A 585 -50.33 -15.79 -20.67
C TYR A 585 -49.66 -14.96 -19.57
N SER A 586 -48.53 -14.34 -19.86
CA SER A 586 -47.87 -13.45 -18.91
C SER A 586 -47.37 -12.18 -19.59
N THR A 587 -47.52 -11.06 -18.91
CA THR A 587 -47.04 -9.75 -19.36
C THR A 587 -46.69 -8.89 -18.15
N SER A 588 -46.13 -7.70 -18.39
CA SER A 588 -45.71 -6.79 -17.32
C SER A 588 -46.19 -5.37 -17.58
N LEU A 589 -46.59 -4.68 -16.53
CA LEU A 589 -46.99 -3.26 -16.55
C LEU A 589 -46.10 -2.46 -15.59
N THR A 590 -45.82 -1.20 -15.88
CA THR A 590 -45.06 -0.33 -14.98
C THR A 590 -45.93 0.76 -14.38
N PHE A 591 -45.65 1.16 -13.15
CA PHE A 591 -46.29 2.31 -12.48
C PHE A 591 -45.24 3.16 -11.75
N PRO A 592 -45.28 4.49 -11.86
CA PRO A 592 -44.44 5.35 -11.04
C PRO A 592 -44.99 5.48 -9.62
N ILE A 593 -44.12 5.40 -8.62
CA ILE A 593 -44.42 5.75 -7.23
C ILE A 593 -43.44 6.82 -6.75
N LEU A 594 -43.91 7.72 -5.89
CA LEU A 594 -43.19 8.88 -5.39
C LEU A 594 -42.90 8.76 -3.89
N LYS A 595 -41.70 9.13 -3.48
CA LYS A 595 -41.24 9.10 -2.09
C LYS A 595 -42.20 9.87 -1.18
N GLY A 596 -42.54 9.26 -0.06
CA GLY A 596 -43.44 9.82 0.96
C GLY A 596 -44.92 9.67 0.65
N HIS A 597 -45.31 9.22 -0.55
CA HIS A 597 -46.72 9.03 -0.91
C HIS A 597 -47.25 7.66 -0.42
N VAL A 598 -48.55 7.59 -0.17
CA VAL A 598 -49.27 6.40 0.29
C VAL A 598 -50.05 5.82 -0.89
N TYR A 599 -49.84 4.55 -1.20
CA TYR A 599 -50.44 3.94 -2.38
C TYR A 599 -51.35 2.76 -2.04
N LYS A 600 -52.33 2.54 -2.91
CA LYS A 600 -53.20 1.35 -2.96
C LYS A 600 -53.20 0.77 -4.37
N LEU A 601 -52.80 -0.49 -4.52
CA LEU A 601 -52.86 -1.25 -5.77
C LEU A 601 -54.04 -2.22 -5.73
N GLU A 602 -54.78 -2.36 -6.82
CA GLU A 602 -55.95 -3.23 -6.92
C GLU A 602 -55.86 -4.08 -8.19
N LEU A 603 -56.04 -5.40 -8.06
CA LEU A 603 -56.17 -6.35 -9.17
C LEU A 603 -57.61 -6.83 -9.26
N TYR A 604 -58.28 -6.57 -10.38
CA TYR A 604 -59.65 -7.00 -10.61
C TYR A 604 -59.93 -7.34 -12.07
N ASN A 605 -61.00 -8.09 -12.31
CA ASN A 605 -61.45 -8.44 -13.66
C ASN A 605 -62.95 -8.14 -13.79
N THR A 606 -63.38 -7.61 -14.93
CA THR A 606 -64.77 -7.18 -15.15
C THR A 606 -65.60 -8.18 -15.95
N TYR A 607 -65.06 -9.34 -16.30
CA TYR A 607 -65.71 -10.32 -17.17
C TYR A 607 -66.62 -11.28 -16.38
N VAL A 608 -67.67 -11.77 -17.06
CA VAL A 608 -68.71 -12.64 -16.50
C VAL A 608 -68.84 -13.87 -17.41
N SER A 609 -68.07 -14.93 -17.12
CA SER A 609 -68.08 -16.19 -17.89
C SER A 609 -68.11 -17.39 -16.94
N LEU A 610 -68.34 -18.60 -17.47
CA LEU A 610 -68.25 -19.89 -16.76
C LEU A 610 -66.84 -20.49 -16.79
N VAL A 611 -65.88 -19.87 -17.49
CA VAL A 611 -64.48 -20.30 -17.56
C VAL A 611 -63.81 -20.15 -16.18
N LYS A 612 -63.03 -21.15 -15.77
CA LYS A 612 -62.15 -21.05 -14.59
C LYS A 612 -60.96 -20.18 -14.97
N PHE A 613 -60.75 -19.13 -14.18
CA PHE A 613 -59.74 -18.13 -14.45
C PHE A 613 -58.96 -17.79 -13.18
N ASP A 614 -57.64 -17.82 -13.31
CA ASP A 614 -56.70 -17.37 -12.31
C ASP A 614 -55.93 -16.17 -12.87
N ALA A 615 -55.95 -15.03 -12.19
CA ALA A 615 -54.95 -13.99 -12.43
C ALA A 615 -54.09 -13.84 -11.19
N SER A 616 -52.78 -13.92 -11.39
CA SER A 616 -51.80 -13.52 -10.40
C SER A 616 -51.10 -12.26 -10.88
N ALA A 617 -50.81 -11.35 -9.95
CA ALA A 617 -49.95 -10.22 -10.19
C ALA A 617 -48.90 -10.16 -9.08
N ALA A 618 -47.63 -10.04 -9.46
CA ALA A 618 -46.54 -9.89 -8.52
C ALA A 618 -45.75 -8.64 -8.87
N PHE A 619 -45.33 -7.89 -7.86
CA PHE A 619 -44.43 -6.77 -8.03
C PHE A 619 -43.51 -6.65 -6.83
N SER A 620 -42.40 -5.96 -7.03
CA SER A 620 -41.50 -5.61 -5.93
C SER A 620 -41.38 -4.10 -5.84
N TYR A 621 -41.31 -3.60 -4.62
CA TYR A 621 -41.06 -2.19 -4.33
C TYR A 621 -40.06 -2.05 -3.19
N THR A 622 -39.39 -0.90 -3.15
CA THR A 622 -38.38 -0.57 -2.16
C THR A 622 -39.04 -0.04 -0.89
N SER A 623 -38.81 -0.71 0.23
CA SER A 623 -39.45 -0.41 1.51
C SER A 623 -38.54 0.31 2.51
N ASN A 624 -37.25 -0.01 2.52
CA ASN A 624 -36.25 0.58 3.41
C ASN A 624 -34.82 0.28 2.89
N PHE A 625 -33.80 0.62 3.68
CA PHE A 625 -32.47 0.08 3.58
C PHE A 625 -32.25 -1.03 4.60
N LYS A 626 -31.47 -2.04 4.22
CA LYS A 626 -30.83 -2.97 5.16
C LYS A 626 -29.32 -2.84 5.07
N GLN A 627 -28.66 -3.00 6.21
CA GLN A 627 -27.21 -3.07 6.27
C GLN A 627 -26.77 -4.48 5.86
N ILE A 628 -25.78 -4.56 4.97
CA ILE A 628 -25.20 -5.82 4.52
C ILE A 628 -23.67 -5.72 4.58
N GLU A 629 -23.01 -6.87 4.61
CA GLU A 629 -21.56 -6.96 4.45
C GLU A 629 -21.19 -6.80 2.97
N ASP A 630 -20.17 -5.99 2.67
CA ASP A 630 -19.78 -5.57 1.31
C ASP A 630 -18.29 -5.83 1.02
N GLY A 631 -17.85 -7.06 1.28
CA GLY A 631 -16.47 -7.50 1.06
C GLY A 631 -15.43 -6.82 1.96
N GLY A 632 -14.19 -7.29 1.86
CA GLY A 632 -13.06 -6.71 2.59
C GLY A 632 -13.06 -7.01 4.10
N ILE A 633 -11.89 -6.85 4.69
CA ILE A 633 -11.65 -7.06 6.12
C ILE A 633 -10.70 -5.96 6.58
N ARG A 634 -10.94 -5.42 7.76
CA ARG A 634 -10.05 -4.42 8.37
C ARG A 634 -9.98 -4.61 9.87
N VAL A 635 -8.90 -4.10 10.48
CA VAL A 635 -8.71 -4.15 11.92
C VAL A 635 -9.71 -3.21 12.58
N LYS A 636 -10.54 -3.77 13.46
CA LYS A 636 -11.49 -3.06 14.31
C LYS A 636 -10.77 -2.52 15.54
N ARG A 637 -9.98 -3.38 16.18
CA ARG A 637 -9.32 -3.10 17.46
C ARG A 637 -8.00 -3.86 17.55
N ALA A 638 -7.00 -3.22 18.13
CA ALA A 638 -5.79 -3.88 18.63
C ALA A 638 -5.75 -3.72 20.15
N VAL A 639 -5.47 -4.81 20.86
CA VAL A 639 -5.48 -4.84 22.32
C VAL A 639 -4.16 -5.40 22.83
N ASP A 640 -3.40 -4.56 23.53
CA ASP A 640 -2.09 -4.89 24.05
C ASP A 640 -2.19 -5.29 25.53
N TYR A 641 -1.69 -6.48 25.85
CA TYR A 641 -1.65 -7.04 27.19
C TYR A 641 -0.21 -7.21 27.65
N THR A 642 0.09 -6.72 28.84
CA THR A 642 1.39 -6.88 29.48
C THR A 642 1.57 -8.26 30.12
N ALA A 643 0.46 -8.92 30.54
CA ALA A 643 0.41 -10.30 31.01
C ALA A 643 -1.04 -10.85 30.98
N ALA A 644 -1.21 -12.17 31.17
CA ALA A 644 -2.52 -12.87 31.10
C ALA A 644 -3.58 -12.39 32.12
N THR A 645 -3.20 -11.65 33.16
CA THR A 645 -4.08 -11.21 34.26
C THR A 645 -4.15 -9.68 34.42
N GLN A 646 -3.68 -8.89 33.44
CA GLN A 646 -3.47 -7.44 33.58
C GLN A 646 -4.38 -6.57 32.69
N ASN A 647 -4.42 -5.28 33.03
CA ASN A 647 -5.15 -4.24 32.29
C ASN A 647 -4.61 -4.12 30.85
N ALA A 648 -5.53 -4.14 29.89
CA ALA A 648 -5.21 -4.09 28.48
C ALA A 648 -5.23 -2.64 27.97
N PHE A 649 -4.27 -2.28 27.13
CA PHE A 649 -4.34 -1.03 26.38
C PHE A 649 -5.07 -1.29 25.05
N VAL A 650 -6.16 -0.56 24.83
CA VAL A 650 -7.04 -0.78 23.68
C VAL A 650 -6.89 0.36 22.69
N LYS A 651 -6.62 0.02 21.43
CA LYS A 651 -6.75 0.92 20.28
C LYS A 651 -7.95 0.50 19.45
N ARG A 652 -8.97 1.36 19.36
CA ARG A 652 -10.14 1.16 18.51
C ARG A 652 -10.03 2.04 17.27
N PHE A 653 -10.21 1.45 16.09
CA PHE A 653 -10.12 2.14 14.80
C PHE A 653 -11.52 2.38 14.23
N TYR A 654 -11.76 3.61 13.77
CA TYR A 654 -12.94 4.04 13.05
C TYR A 654 -12.50 4.62 11.72
N TYR A 655 -12.90 4.02 10.61
CA TYR A 655 -12.48 4.42 9.26
C TYR A 655 -13.39 5.52 8.70
N MET A 656 -13.50 6.61 9.44
CA MET A 656 -14.32 7.79 9.14
C MET A 656 -13.80 9.00 9.95
N PRO A 657 -14.17 10.23 9.58
CA PRO A 657 -13.92 11.43 10.38
C PRO A 657 -14.58 11.37 11.76
N ALA A 658 -13.96 11.95 12.78
CA ALA A 658 -14.44 11.98 14.16
C ALA A 658 -15.80 12.68 14.29
N LYS A 659 -16.07 13.69 13.45
CA LYS A 659 -17.37 14.39 13.39
C LYS A 659 -18.53 13.48 12.97
N ASP A 660 -18.23 12.43 12.22
CA ASP A 660 -19.24 11.53 11.65
C ASP A 660 -19.57 10.37 12.59
N LEU A 661 -18.83 10.16 13.68
CA LEU A 661 -19.09 9.11 14.68
C LEU A 661 -20.48 9.17 15.32
N SER A 662 -21.15 10.33 15.26
CA SER A 662 -22.50 10.54 15.81
C SER A 662 -23.62 10.46 14.77
N LYS A 663 -23.28 10.33 13.48
CA LYS A 663 -24.27 10.23 12.40
C LYS A 663 -24.89 8.84 12.34
N ASP A 664 -26.07 8.77 11.73
CA ASP A 664 -26.69 7.50 11.39
C ASP A 664 -25.78 6.73 10.42
N ILE A 665 -25.56 5.45 10.69
CA ILE A 665 -24.68 4.59 9.89
C ILE A 665 -25.11 4.51 8.42
N PHE A 666 -26.41 4.59 8.12
CA PHE A 666 -26.94 4.56 6.76
C PHE A 666 -26.64 5.84 5.98
N GLU A 667 -26.33 6.95 6.64
CA GLU A 667 -25.83 8.16 5.97
C GLU A 667 -24.36 8.01 5.57
N LEU A 668 -23.60 7.18 6.29
CA LEU A 668 -22.15 7.05 6.12
C LEU A 668 -21.75 5.92 5.17
N ILE A 669 -22.52 4.83 5.12
CA ILE A 669 -22.18 3.67 4.28
C ILE A 669 -22.69 3.85 2.84
N PRO A 670 -21.87 3.48 1.84
CA PRO A 670 -22.26 3.53 0.45
C PRO A 670 -23.32 2.47 0.14
N PHE A 671 -23.99 2.62 -0.99
CA PHE A 671 -24.78 1.53 -1.56
C PHE A 671 -23.87 0.36 -1.95
N LYS A 672 -24.40 -0.86 -1.85
CA LYS A 672 -23.74 -2.05 -2.38
C LYS A 672 -23.32 -1.78 -3.83
N THR A 673 -22.05 -1.98 -4.14
CA THR A 673 -21.58 -1.79 -5.50
C THR A 673 -22.12 -2.93 -6.36
N ASN A 674 -22.85 -2.62 -7.42
CA ASN A 674 -23.30 -3.64 -8.38
C ASN A 674 -22.13 -4.03 -9.27
N TYR A 675 -21.30 -4.97 -8.82
CA TYR A 675 -20.16 -5.51 -9.59
C TYR A 675 -20.58 -6.32 -10.83
N LEU A 676 -21.88 -6.34 -11.16
CA LEU A 676 -22.51 -7.11 -12.23
C LEU A 676 -22.35 -6.47 -13.62
N ASP A 677 -21.82 -5.24 -13.72
CA ASP A 677 -21.78 -4.47 -14.97
C ASP A 677 -20.50 -4.70 -15.81
N ALA A 678 -19.80 -5.82 -15.64
CA ALA A 678 -18.79 -6.26 -16.62
C ALA A 678 -19.45 -6.85 -17.88
N VAL A 679 -20.39 -6.09 -18.48
CA VAL A 679 -20.97 -6.35 -19.78
C VAL A 679 -20.17 -5.60 -20.82
N THR A 680 -19.12 -6.22 -21.34
CA THR A 680 -18.48 -5.71 -22.56
C THR A 680 -19.34 -6.15 -23.75
N ASN A 681 -20.04 -5.18 -24.35
CA ASN A 681 -20.60 -5.34 -25.69
C ASN A 681 -19.46 -5.22 -26.70
N HIS A 682 -18.98 -6.31 -27.26
CA HIS A 682 -18.08 -6.24 -28.41
C HIS A 682 -18.91 -6.25 -29.69
N VAL A 683 -18.75 -5.20 -30.51
CA VAL A 683 -19.32 -5.14 -31.86
C VAL A 683 -18.22 -5.45 -32.85
N VAL A 684 -18.11 -6.71 -33.28
CA VAL A 684 -17.14 -7.10 -34.31
C VAL A 684 -17.86 -7.19 -35.65
N LEU A 685 -17.82 -6.14 -36.48
CA LEU A 685 -18.45 -6.19 -37.82
C LEU A 685 -18.00 -7.44 -38.60
N LYS A 686 -18.97 -8.24 -39.05
CA LYS A 686 -18.72 -9.37 -39.96
C LYS A 686 -19.23 -8.99 -41.36
N CYS A 687 -18.30 -8.92 -42.32
CA CYS A 687 -18.64 -8.62 -43.71
C CYS A 687 -19.37 -9.79 -44.36
N CYS A 688 -20.51 -9.52 -44.99
CA CYS A 688 -21.16 -10.47 -45.86
C CYS A 688 -20.34 -10.61 -47.15
N SER A 689 -20.08 -11.84 -47.59
CA SER A 689 -19.26 -12.10 -48.77
C SER A 689 -19.91 -11.51 -50.02
N GLY A 690 -19.25 -10.54 -50.67
CA GLY A 690 -19.55 -10.11 -52.03
C GLY A 690 -20.59 -8.99 -52.22
N THR A 691 -21.17 -8.42 -51.16
CA THR A 691 -22.26 -7.41 -51.29
C THR A 691 -22.01 -6.07 -50.59
N GLY A 692 -20.91 -5.91 -49.86
CA GLY A 692 -20.67 -4.70 -49.05
C GLY A 692 -21.57 -4.56 -47.81
N ALA A 693 -22.52 -5.47 -47.61
CA ALA A 693 -23.43 -5.50 -46.47
C ALA A 693 -22.73 -5.95 -45.16
N ILE A 694 -23.22 -5.42 -44.04
CA ILE A 694 -22.60 -5.54 -42.71
C ILE A 694 -23.56 -6.27 -41.77
N LEU A 695 -23.08 -7.33 -41.09
CA LEU A 695 -23.73 -7.86 -39.90
C LEU A 695 -23.09 -7.25 -38.65
N PHE A 696 -23.94 -6.79 -37.72
CA PHE A 696 -23.53 -6.31 -36.40
C PHE A 696 -23.75 -7.42 -35.37
N PRO A 697 -22.77 -8.31 -35.11
CA PRO A 697 -22.84 -9.17 -33.95
C PRO A 697 -22.67 -8.31 -32.71
N LYS A 698 -23.62 -8.44 -31.79
CA LYS A 698 -23.55 -7.93 -30.43
C LYS A 698 -23.20 -9.09 -29.53
N GLU A 699 -21.94 -9.15 -29.12
CA GLU A 699 -21.48 -10.09 -28.09
C GLU A 699 -21.67 -9.45 -26.72
N VAL A 700 -22.57 -10.00 -25.91
CA VAL A 700 -22.75 -9.65 -24.51
C VAL A 700 -21.88 -10.60 -23.71
N ASN A 701 -20.96 -10.08 -22.89
CA ASN A 701 -20.14 -10.88 -22.00
C ASN A 701 -20.60 -10.74 -20.55
N PHE A 702 -20.50 -11.80 -19.78
CA PHE A 702 -20.60 -11.77 -18.32
C PHE A 702 -19.43 -12.55 -17.75
N SER A 703 -18.49 -11.82 -17.13
CA SER A 703 -17.21 -12.38 -16.68
C SER A 703 -16.96 -12.12 -15.20
N THR A 704 -16.19 -13.02 -14.59
CA THR A 704 -15.61 -12.78 -13.27
C THR A 704 -14.29 -12.04 -13.39
N PHE A 705 -14.04 -11.10 -12.48
CA PHE A 705 -12.72 -10.48 -12.35
C PHE A 705 -11.69 -11.53 -11.93
N ALA A 706 -10.56 -11.59 -12.64
CA ALA A 706 -9.43 -12.40 -12.18
C ALA A 706 -8.85 -11.74 -10.94
N SER A 707 -8.46 -12.51 -9.91
CA SER A 707 -7.76 -11.97 -8.74
C SER A 707 -6.35 -11.42 -9.07
N SER A 708 -5.91 -11.53 -10.32
CA SER A 708 -4.68 -10.96 -10.87
C SER A 708 -4.91 -9.71 -11.74
N MET A 709 -6.15 -9.23 -11.89
CA MET A 709 -6.43 -8.03 -12.69
C MET A 709 -6.08 -6.75 -11.90
N PRO A 710 -5.51 -5.72 -12.55
CA PRO A 710 -5.13 -4.46 -11.90
C PRO A 710 -6.30 -3.71 -11.23
N ASN A 711 -7.54 -3.97 -11.65
CA ASN A 711 -8.74 -3.26 -11.19
C ASN A 711 -9.31 -3.77 -9.83
N LEU A 712 -8.55 -4.60 -9.10
CA LEU A 712 -8.96 -5.08 -7.76
C LEU A 712 -8.72 -4.05 -6.65
N ASP A 713 -8.00 -2.96 -6.92
CA ASP A 713 -7.88 -1.82 -5.99
C ASP A 713 -9.26 -1.29 -5.55
N VAL A 714 -10.32 -1.50 -6.36
CA VAL A 714 -11.71 -1.20 -6.00
C VAL A 714 -12.20 -2.03 -4.79
N PHE A 715 -11.68 -3.24 -4.60
CA PHE A 715 -11.99 -4.12 -3.46
C PHE A 715 -11.03 -3.93 -2.28
N ASP A 716 -9.77 -3.57 -2.56
CA ASP A 716 -8.77 -3.25 -1.52
C ASP A 716 -8.89 -1.76 -1.14
N GLN A 717 -10.00 -1.46 -0.44
CA GLN A 717 -10.40 -0.09 -0.12
C GLN A 717 -9.34 0.65 0.72
N LYS A 718 -9.05 1.87 0.28
CA LYS A 718 -8.18 2.85 0.93
C LYS A 718 -9.02 3.86 1.70
N TYR A 719 -8.61 4.20 2.93
CA TYR A 719 -9.37 5.07 3.83
C TYR A 719 -8.72 6.45 3.92
N GLU A 720 -9.45 7.46 3.44
CA GLU A 720 -9.01 8.85 3.50
C GLU A 720 -8.95 9.38 4.94
N TYR A 721 -9.89 8.97 5.81
CA TYR A 721 -9.93 9.39 7.21
C TYR A 721 -9.95 8.19 8.16
N VAL A 722 -9.15 8.28 9.22
CA VAL A 722 -9.12 7.28 10.29
C VAL A 722 -9.09 7.97 11.65
N THR A 723 -10.08 7.67 12.47
CA THR A 723 -10.18 8.10 13.87
C THR A 723 -9.86 6.94 14.80
N ILE A 724 -8.92 7.14 15.71
CA ILE A 724 -8.41 6.16 16.65
C ILE A 724 -8.83 6.57 18.05
N SER A 725 -9.46 5.66 18.78
CA SER A 725 -9.80 5.81 20.20
C SER A 725 -8.82 5.00 21.04
N TYR A 726 -8.29 5.62 22.09
CA TYR A 726 -7.43 4.98 23.08
C TYR A 726 -8.24 4.66 24.35
N GLY A 727 -8.06 3.45 24.89
CA GLY A 727 -8.71 3.00 26.12
C GLY A 727 -10.04 2.26 25.95
N GLY A 728 -10.60 2.20 24.73
CA GLY A 728 -11.87 1.54 24.46
C GLY A 728 -12.63 2.15 23.28
N ASP A 729 -13.95 1.93 23.24
CA ASP A 729 -14.85 2.50 22.23
C ASP A 729 -15.30 3.92 22.58
N ASN A 730 -15.05 4.37 23.81
CA ASN A 730 -15.52 5.65 24.32
C ASN A 730 -14.41 6.69 24.51
N PHE A 731 -13.26 6.56 23.86
CA PHE A 731 -12.15 7.51 23.94
C PHE A 731 -11.73 7.80 25.39
N GLU A 732 -11.71 6.76 26.22
CA GLU A 732 -11.44 6.80 27.66
C GLU A 732 -10.08 7.43 27.97
N LEU A 733 -9.11 7.25 27.08
CA LEU A 733 -7.76 7.82 27.12
C LEU A 733 -7.51 8.83 25.99
N GLY A 734 -8.59 9.36 25.39
CA GLY A 734 -8.52 10.23 24.23
C GLY A 734 -8.37 9.47 22.90
N GLY A 735 -7.84 10.13 21.88
CA GLY A 735 -7.74 9.57 20.55
C GLY A 735 -6.95 10.43 19.57
N LYS A 736 -6.90 9.99 18.31
CA LYS A 736 -6.26 10.71 17.21
C LYS A 736 -7.07 10.55 15.93
N GLU A 737 -7.26 11.63 15.18
CA GLU A 737 -7.77 11.58 13.81
C GLU A 737 -6.60 11.78 12.83
N LYS A 738 -6.62 11.08 11.70
CA LYS A 738 -5.66 11.23 10.60
C LYS A 738 -6.39 11.34 9.26
N HIS A 739 -5.86 12.18 8.39
CA HIS A 739 -6.34 12.44 7.05
C HIS A 739 -5.24 12.13 6.03
N PHE A 740 -5.53 11.27 5.06
CA PHE A 740 -4.60 10.80 4.04
C PHE A 740 -5.05 11.23 2.65
N HIS A 741 -4.09 11.42 1.75
CA HIS A 741 -4.37 11.59 0.33
C HIS A 741 -4.94 10.30 -0.26
N ASN A 742 -6.10 10.38 -0.91
CA ASN A 742 -6.78 9.26 -1.53
C ASN A 742 -7.56 9.73 -2.77
N GLN A 743 -6.86 10.14 -3.82
CA GLN A 743 -7.48 10.59 -5.06
C GLN A 743 -6.98 9.76 -6.24
N ASP A 744 -7.91 9.12 -6.93
CA ASP A 744 -7.64 8.48 -8.21
C ASP A 744 -7.96 9.47 -9.32
N MET A 745 -6.94 10.04 -9.94
CA MET A 745 -7.10 10.88 -11.12
C MET A 745 -6.67 10.13 -12.39
N SER A 746 -7.42 10.33 -13.49
CA SER A 746 -7.03 9.88 -14.83
C SER A 746 -6.73 11.08 -15.72
N SER A 747 -5.57 11.09 -16.39
CA SER A 747 -5.23 12.11 -17.40
C SER A 747 -5.50 11.64 -18.83
N GLN A 748 -6.48 10.76 -19.02
CA GLN A 748 -6.76 10.19 -20.33
C GLN A 748 -7.48 11.20 -21.21
N GLN A 749 -6.92 11.50 -22.39
CA GLN A 749 -7.57 12.28 -23.43
C GLN A 749 -7.96 11.34 -24.57
N ASP A 750 -9.26 11.22 -24.83
CA ASP A 750 -9.75 10.47 -25.98
C ASP A 750 -9.60 11.28 -27.27
N ILE A 751 -9.05 10.65 -28.31
CA ILE A 751 -8.92 11.28 -29.64
C ILE A 751 -10.13 10.91 -30.51
N ASN A 752 -10.58 9.66 -30.45
CA ASN A 752 -11.73 9.17 -31.21
C ASN A 752 -12.47 8.05 -30.45
N PRO A 753 -13.16 8.35 -29.34
CA PRO A 753 -13.67 7.33 -28.44
C PRO A 753 -14.87 6.58 -29.01
N PHE A 754 -14.85 5.25 -28.92
CA PHE A 754 -16.03 4.42 -29.18
C PHE A 754 -16.70 3.91 -27.91
N TYR A 755 -18.05 3.97 -27.87
CA TYR A 755 -18.86 3.54 -26.72
C TYR A 755 -18.99 2.00 -26.59
N ASN A 756 -18.50 1.20 -27.54
CA ASN A 756 -18.52 -0.27 -27.48
C ASN A 756 -17.26 -0.90 -28.09
N SER A 757 -16.10 -0.26 -27.91
CA SER A 757 -14.83 -0.75 -28.43
C SER A 757 -14.23 -1.85 -27.55
N PRO A 758 -13.50 -2.84 -28.12
CA PRO A 758 -12.72 -3.79 -27.34
C PRO A 758 -11.68 -3.15 -26.42
N PHE A 759 -11.25 -1.92 -26.72
CA PHE A 759 -10.25 -1.19 -25.93
C PHE A 759 -10.85 -0.36 -24.79
N GLN A 760 -12.16 -0.41 -24.55
CA GLN A 760 -12.76 0.33 -23.44
C GLN A 760 -12.26 -0.09 -22.07
N GLN A 761 -12.08 -1.39 -21.85
CA GLN A 761 -11.56 -1.89 -20.58
C GLN A 761 -10.09 -1.51 -20.41
N GLU A 762 -9.30 -1.57 -21.48
CA GLU A 762 -7.91 -1.11 -21.50
C GLU A 762 -7.82 0.37 -21.12
N ARG A 763 -8.64 1.23 -21.76
CA ARG A 763 -8.77 2.65 -21.44
C ARG A 763 -9.18 2.89 -19.99
N SER A 764 -10.23 2.21 -19.54
CA SER A 764 -10.75 2.34 -18.17
C SER A 764 -9.77 1.84 -17.11
N THR A 765 -8.90 0.90 -17.45
CA THR A 765 -7.92 0.29 -16.53
C THR A 765 -6.60 1.07 -16.52
N TYR A 766 -6.17 1.61 -17.65
CA TYR A 766 -4.92 2.35 -17.78
C TYR A 766 -5.16 3.85 -17.62
N LYS A 767 -5.16 4.32 -16.37
CA LYS A 767 -5.39 5.74 -16.03
C LYS A 767 -4.12 6.59 -15.95
N GLY A 768 -2.97 6.02 -16.28
CA GLY A 768 -1.65 6.59 -15.96
C GLY A 768 -1.36 6.49 -14.45
N ASN A 769 -0.34 7.23 -14.00
CA ASN A 769 0.06 7.29 -12.58
C ASN A 769 -0.26 8.67 -11.95
N LEU A 770 -1.34 9.34 -12.40
CA LEU A 770 -1.72 10.66 -11.90
C LEU A 770 -2.25 10.56 -10.46
N GLU A 771 -1.52 11.14 -9.52
CA GLU A 771 -1.84 11.26 -8.08
C GLU A 771 -1.92 9.96 -7.26
N SER A 772 -2.21 8.82 -7.88
CA SER A 772 -2.29 7.52 -7.21
C SER A 772 -0.97 7.09 -6.54
N VAL A 773 0.18 7.57 -7.03
CA VAL A 773 1.51 7.33 -6.42
C VAL A 773 1.66 8.06 -5.08
N TYR A 774 0.80 9.04 -4.78
CA TYR A 774 0.77 9.79 -3.53
C TYR A 774 -0.30 9.30 -2.55
N ASN A 775 -1.10 8.30 -2.93
CA ASN A 775 -2.11 7.73 -2.05
C ASN A 775 -1.45 7.21 -0.75
N GLY A 776 -2.07 7.53 0.39
CA GLY A 776 -1.55 7.24 1.72
C GLY A 776 -0.60 8.31 2.29
N THR A 777 -0.31 9.39 1.56
CA THR A 777 0.44 10.54 2.12
C THR A 777 -0.40 11.24 3.18
N LEU A 778 0.15 11.47 4.38
CA LEU A 778 -0.55 12.14 5.48
C LEU A 778 -0.75 13.63 5.16
N LEU A 779 -2.00 14.10 5.11
CA LEU A 779 -2.40 15.49 4.86
C LEU A 779 -2.75 16.24 6.14
N GLY A 780 -3.15 15.54 7.20
CA GLY A 780 -3.39 16.14 8.50
C GLY A 780 -3.59 15.13 9.62
N GLU A 781 -3.43 15.59 10.86
CA GLU A 781 -3.73 14.81 12.06
C GLU A 781 -4.25 15.71 13.19
N ALA A 782 -5.08 15.16 14.06
CA ALA A 782 -5.63 15.90 15.19
C ALA A 782 -5.67 15.03 16.46
N GLU A 783 -5.31 15.60 17.60
CA GLU A 783 -5.44 14.94 18.91
C GLU A 783 -6.82 15.19 19.51
N LEU A 784 -7.39 14.13 20.06
CA LEU A 784 -8.76 14.09 20.57
C LEU A 784 -8.78 13.77 22.06
N ILE A 785 -9.68 14.42 22.79
CA ILE A 785 -10.04 14.06 24.16
C ILE A 785 -11.56 13.98 24.28
N LYS A 786 -12.07 13.10 25.15
CA LYS A 786 -13.50 13.09 25.49
C LYS A 786 -13.74 13.82 26.80
N ARG A 787 -14.76 14.67 26.85
CA ARG A 787 -15.29 15.23 28.10
C ARG A 787 -16.79 15.02 28.13
N LYS A 788 -17.29 14.25 29.10
CA LYS A 788 -18.68 13.78 29.13
C LYS A 788 -18.99 13.03 27.82
N ASP A 789 -20.03 13.42 27.10
CA ASP A 789 -20.47 12.75 25.86
C ASP A 789 -19.99 13.46 24.58
N VAL A 790 -19.07 14.42 24.69
CA VAL A 790 -18.58 15.22 23.55
C VAL A 790 -17.08 15.00 23.36
N LEU A 791 -16.68 14.80 22.11
CA LEU A 791 -15.27 14.77 21.70
C LEU A 791 -14.77 16.18 21.45
N TYR A 792 -13.53 16.44 21.84
CA TYR A 792 -12.86 17.72 21.67
C TYR A 792 -11.51 17.52 21.00
N LYS A 793 -11.17 18.42 20.08
CA LYS A 793 -9.85 18.56 19.45
C LYS A 793 -8.95 19.44 20.31
N THR A 794 -7.75 18.96 20.66
CA THR A 794 -6.75 19.70 21.48
C THR A 794 -5.56 20.19 20.68
N ASN A 795 -5.18 19.45 19.64
CA ASN A 795 -4.12 19.79 18.70
C ASN A 795 -4.58 19.43 17.29
N GLU A 796 -4.11 20.17 16.30
CA GLU A 796 -4.22 19.84 14.89
C GLU A 796 -2.92 20.14 14.17
N GLN A 797 -2.52 19.26 13.25
CA GLN A 797 -1.45 19.48 12.29
C GLN A 797 -1.99 19.29 10.86
N SER A 798 -1.57 20.16 9.95
CA SER A 798 -1.85 20.01 8.52
C SER A 798 -0.55 20.08 7.71
N PHE A 799 -0.50 19.31 6.62
CA PHE A 799 0.64 19.15 5.75
C PHE A 799 0.22 19.52 4.32
N THR A 800 0.86 20.53 3.76
CA THR A 800 0.63 20.96 2.37
C THR A 800 1.82 20.56 1.51
N TYR A 801 1.55 19.84 0.43
CA TYR A 801 2.55 19.38 -0.52
C TYR A 801 2.45 20.13 -1.84
N ARG A 802 3.60 20.36 -2.48
CA ARG A 802 3.71 20.81 -3.87
C ARG A 802 4.13 19.64 -4.75
N TYR A 803 3.47 19.51 -5.90
CA TYR A 803 3.74 18.47 -6.88
C TYR A 803 4.19 19.09 -8.21
N ASP A 804 5.49 18.98 -8.51
CA ASP A 804 6.08 19.56 -9.72
C ASP A 804 6.47 18.47 -10.72
N ASN A 805 6.03 18.61 -11.98
CA ASN A 805 6.41 17.70 -13.06
C ASN A 805 7.89 17.90 -13.42
N VAL A 806 8.71 16.85 -13.24
CA VAL A 806 10.11 16.81 -13.70
C VAL A 806 10.19 16.30 -15.13
N TYR A 807 9.41 15.26 -15.44
CA TYR A 807 9.32 14.68 -16.76
C TYR A 807 7.91 14.14 -16.98
N THR A 808 7.42 14.25 -18.21
CA THR A 808 6.12 13.72 -18.63
C THR A 808 6.34 12.91 -19.89
N TYR A 809 5.88 11.66 -19.86
CA TYR A 809 5.84 10.79 -21.03
C TYR A 809 4.39 10.62 -21.47
N GLY A 810 4.07 10.99 -22.70
CA GLY A 810 2.75 10.75 -23.29
C GLY A 810 2.74 9.44 -24.05
N GLY A 811 1.95 8.47 -23.61
CA GLY A 811 1.76 7.19 -24.27
C GLY A 811 0.38 7.06 -24.90
N THR A 812 0.12 5.91 -25.53
CA THR A 812 -1.08 5.69 -26.34
C THR A 812 -1.78 4.39 -25.94
N THR A 813 -3.10 4.39 -25.98
CA THR A 813 -3.96 3.22 -25.71
C THR A 813 -4.94 3.06 -26.84
N GLY A 814 -5.42 1.83 -27.02
CA GLY A 814 -6.47 1.54 -27.99
C GLY A 814 -5.96 0.97 -29.31
N GLY A 815 -6.72 1.17 -30.39
CA GLY A 815 -6.43 0.65 -31.73
C GLY A 815 -7.70 0.47 -32.55
N LEU A 816 -7.73 -0.55 -33.42
CA LEU A 816 -8.88 -0.81 -34.28
C LEU A 816 -10.09 -1.40 -33.54
N ALA A 817 -11.12 -0.58 -33.31
CA ALA A 817 -12.32 -0.99 -32.62
C ALA A 817 -13.14 -2.04 -33.39
N PHE A 818 -13.18 -1.95 -34.73
CA PHE A 818 -13.88 -2.90 -35.61
C PHE A 818 -13.31 -2.96 -37.03
N ALA A 819 -13.64 -4.00 -37.79
CA ALA A 819 -13.23 -4.13 -39.18
C ALA A 819 -14.24 -3.47 -40.14
N VAL A 820 -13.77 -2.69 -41.12
CA VAL A 820 -14.62 -2.14 -42.19
C VAL A 820 -14.49 -3.02 -43.45
N CYS A 821 -15.57 -3.22 -44.20
CA CYS A 821 -15.58 -4.14 -45.34
C CYS A 821 -14.89 -3.60 -46.59
N GLU A 822 -14.86 -2.27 -46.76
CA GLU A 822 -14.12 -1.57 -47.82
C GLU A 822 -13.00 -0.70 -47.22
N ASN A 823 -11.81 -0.70 -47.84
CA ASN A 823 -10.66 0.15 -47.50
C ASN A 823 -10.28 0.22 -45.99
N ARG A 824 -10.06 -0.95 -45.37
CA ARG A 824 -9.70 -1.14 -43.94
C ARG A 824 -8.58 -0.26 -43.41
N LEU A 825 -7.61 0.08 -44.25
CA LEU A 825 -6.43 0.85 -43.84
C LEU A 825 -6.65 2.37 -43.94
N LYS A 826 -7.67 2.86 -44.67
CA LYS A 826 -7.81 4.29 -44.97
C LYS A 826 -8.94 4.99 -44.22
N THR A 827 -9.68 4.30 -43.38
CA THR A 827 -10.77 4.88 -42.60
C THR A 827 -10.34 5.23 -41.17
N VAL A 828 -10.89 6.34 -40.65
CA VAL A 828 -10.72 6.77 -39.25
C VAL A 828 -11.89 6.31 -38.37
N GLN A 829 -13.00 5.90 -38.99
CA GLN A 829 -14.26 5.60 -38.28
C GLN A 829 -14.16 4.37 -37.38
N ASN A 830 -13.14 3.53 -37.57
CA ASN A 830 -12.92 2.29 -36.83
C ASN A 830 -11.78 2.37 -35.81
N LEU A 831 -11.19 3.55 -35.61
CA LEU A 831 -10.02 3.74 -34.77
C LEU A 831 -10.43 4.32 -33.42
N ASP A 832 -10.17 3.59 -32.35
CA ASP A 832 -10.44 4.01 -30.96
C ASP A 832 -9.12 4.19 -30.22
N ILE A 833 -8.67 5.44 -30.10
CA ILE A 833 -7.38 5.79 -29.49
C ILE A 833 -7.58 6.77 -28.34
N GLY A 834 -6.91 6.48 -27.23
CA GLY A 834 -6.74 7.39 -26.10
C GLY A 834 -5.26 7.69 -25.86
N ILE A 835 -4.96 8.90 -25.39
CA ILE A 835 -3.64 9.31 -24.90
C ILE A 835 -3.66 9.30 -23.38
N TYR A 836 -2.59 8.81 -22.77
CA TYR A 836 -2.34 8.95 -21.34
C TYR A 836 -0.99 9.61 -21.08
N ASN A 837 -0.78 10.08 -19.85
CA ASN A 837 0.51 10.60 -19.42
C ASN A 837 1.04 9.81 -18.21
N LEU A 838 2.33 9.51 -18.26
CA LEU A 838 3.12 9.07 -17.11
C LEU A 838 3.97 10.23 -16.63
N TYR A 839 4.01 10.41 -15.33
CA TYR A 839 4.72 11.51 -14.70
C TYR A 839 5.86 11.00 -13.83
N SER A 840 6.98 11.72 -13.90
CA SER A 840 7.97 11.82 -12.85
C SER A 840 7.78 13.16 -12.15
N ARG A 841 7.38 13.14 -10.87
CA ARG A 841 7.04 14.34 -10.11
C ARG A 841 7.80 14.43 -8.81
N LYS A 842 8.29 15.64 -8.50
CA LYS A 842 8.73 15.98 -7.15
C LYS A 842 7.52 16.11 -6.24
N ALA A 843 7.59 15.52 -5.06
CA ALA A 843 6.60 15.74 -4.01
C ALA A 843 7.31 16.31 -2.79
N GLU A 844 7.06 17.59 -2.54
CA GLU A 844 7.78 18.38 -1.54
C GLU A 844 6.80 18.94 -0.52
N LEU A 845 7.07 18.72 0.76
CA LEU A 845 6.28 19.30 1.85
C LEU A 845 6.59 20.80 1.92
N ILE A 846 5.70 21.67 1.43
CA ILE A 846 5.96 23.12 1.40
C ILE A 846 5.48 23.86 2.64
N LYS A 847 4.53 23.29 3.38
CA LYS A 847 3.99 23.91 4.60
C LYS A 847 3.54 22.85 5.60
N LYS A 848 3.93 23.04 6.86
CA LYS A 848 3.37 22.33 8.01
C LYS A 848 2.78 23.35 8.96
N GLU A 849 1.50 23.23 9.27
CA GLU A 849 0.85 24.05 10.30
C GLU A 849 0.55 23.18 11.50
N SER A 850 0.66 23.74 12.70
CA SER A 850 0.37 23.07 13.95
C SER A 850 -0.38 24.05 14.85
N LYS A 851 -1.59 23.71 15.27
CA LYS A 851 -2.42 24.52 16.15
C LYS A 851 -2.63 23.76 17.45
N ASN A 852 -2.19 24.35 18.56
CA ASN A 852 -2.55 23.89 19.89
C ASN A 852 -3.70 24.74 20.42
N PHE A 853 -4.82 24.12 20.74
CA PHE A 853 -5.99 24.82 21.26
C PHE A 853 -5.85 24.99 22.78
N ILE A 854 -5.85 26.25 23.26
CA ILE A 854 -5.79 26.53 24.71
C ILE A 854 -7.04 25.98 25.40
N GLU A 855 -8.19 26.19 24.74
CA GLU A 855 -9.46 25.59 25.09
C GLU A 855 -9.82 24.56 24.03
N PRO A 856 -10.01 23.28 24.40
CA PRO A 856 -10.34 22.24 23.43
C PRO A 856 -11.62 22.56 22.66
N ILE A 857 -11.61 22.29 21.34
CA ILE A 857 -12.74 22.59 20.45
C ILE A 857 -13.66 21.38 20.35
N PRO A 858 -14.97 21.48 20.61
CA PRO A 858 -15.88 20.36 20.45
C PRO A 858 -15.99 19.96 18.98
N ILE A 859 -15.97 18.66 18.70
CA ILE A 859 -16.19 18.11 17.36
C ILE A 859 -17.69 17.86 17.20
N THR A 860 -18.32 18.58 16.27
CA THR A 860 -19.76 18.48 15.99
C THR A 860 -20.02 18.40 14.49
N THR A 861 -21.18 17.84 14.12
CA THR A 861 -21.60 17.68 12.73
C THR A 861 -21.88 19.01 12.01
N GLY A 862 -22.26 20.06 12.74
CA GLY A 862 -22.52 21.41 12.20
C GLY A 862 -21.28 22.28 12.00
N GLY A 863 -20.09 21.78 12.36
CA GLY A 863 -18.86 22.56 12.40
C GLY A 863 -18.85 23.55 13.58
N VAL A 864 -17.65 23.95 13.99
CA VAL A 864 -17.46 24.99 15.00
C VAL A 864 -16.68 26.11 14.35
N ASN A 865 -17.10 27.35 14.61
CA ASN A 865 -16.31 28.50 14.18
C ASN A 865 -15.03 28.56 15.01
N GLU A 866 -13.94 28.01 14.47
CA GLU A 866 -12.62 27.95 15.13
C GLU A 866 -12.09 29.34 15.51
N ALA A 867 -12.52 30.41 14.82
CA ALA A 867 -12.11 31.78 15.13
C ALA A 867 -12.50 32.24 16.55
N ASN A 868 -13.45 31.55 17.18
CA ASN A 868 -13.86 31.85 18.56
C ASN A 868 -12.94 31.24 19.63
N TYR A 869 -11.96 30.41 19.26
CA TYR A 869 -11.09 29.69 20.19
C TYR A 869 -9.65 30.20 20.09
N LYS A 870 -9.01 30.38 21.25
CA LYS A 870 -7.61 30.79 21.31
C LYS A 870 -6.69 29.61 20.99
N THR A 871 -5.72 29.87 20.11
CA THR A 871 -4.74 28.86 19.67
C THR A 871 -3.32 29.38 19.79
N VAL A 872 -2.40 28.47 20.08
CA VAL A 872 -0.97 28.66 19.85
C VAL A 872 -0.64 27.93 18.57
N ALA A 873 -0.48 28.68 17.49
CA ALA A 873 -0.15 28.14 16.18
C ALA A 873 1.35 28.23 15.90
N SER A 874 1.90 27.24 15.21
CA SER A 874 3.22 27.25 14.62
C SER A 874 3.11 26.87 13.16
N THR A 875 3.79 27.62 12.29
CA THR A 875 3.82 27.38 10.85
C THR A 875 5.26 27.22 10.41
N GLN A 876 5.56 26.10 9.77
CA GLN A 876 6.82 25.83 9.09
C GLN A 876 6.61 25.88 7.59
N GLU A 877 7.33 26.76 6.90
CA GLU A 877 7.35 26.87 5.43
C GLU A 877 8.69 26.38 4.91
N TYR A 878 8.64 25.52 3.90
CA TYR A 878 9.82 24.89 3.32
C TYR A 878 10.02 25.37 1.89
N GLN A 879 11.27 25.70 1.56
CA GLN A 879 11.68 26.07 0.22
C GLN A 879 12.68 25.05 -0.30
N TYR A 880 12.53 24.67 -1.56
CA TYR A 880 13.33 23.64 -2.22
C TYR A 880 13.97 24.15 -3.51
N SER A 881 14.92 23.38 -4.02
CA SER A 881 15.67 23.66 -5.25
C SER A 881 15.61 22.47 -6.23
N LEU A 882 16.66 22.30 -7.02
CA LEU A 882 16.82 21.19 -7.94
C LEU A 882 16.96 19.84 -7.24
N LEU A 883 17.58 19.77 -6.05
CA LEU A 883 17.72 18.53 -5.28
C LEU A 883 16.39 18.14 -4.60
N PRO A 884 15.75 17.02 -5.00
CA PRO A 884 14.47 16.59 -4.43
C PRO A 884 14.60 16.21 -2.96
N GLY A 885 13.60 16.58 -2.16
CA GLY A 885 13.49 16.19 -0.75
C GLY A 885 14.45 16.92 0.21
N LEU A 886 15.30 17.84 -0.29
CA LEU A 886 16.30 18.56 0.50
C LEU A 886 15.95 20.07 0.58
N PRO A 887 15.43 20.56 1.72
CA PRO A 887 14.98 21.95 1.84
C PRO A 887 16.16 22.94 1.91
N LEU A 888 16.14 23.96 1.05
CA LEU A 888 17.05 25.11 1.09
C LEU A 888 16.74 26.07 2.23
N ALA A 889 15.47 26.23 2.58
CA ALA A 889 15.08 27.09 3.68
C ALA A 889 13.91 26.50 4.45
N VAL A 890 13.95 26.64 5.77
CA VAL A 890 12.84 26.31 6.66
C VAL A 890 12.54 27.52 7.53
N LYS A 891 11.43 28.19 7.25
CA LYS A 891 10.94 29.36 7.99
C LYS A 891 9.93 28.89 9.03
N THR A 892 10.16 29.18 10.31
CA THR A 892 9.27 28.78 11.42
C THR A 892 8.71 30.03 12.12
N ALA A 893 7.39 30.20 12.08
CA ALA A 893 6.67 31.27 12.76
C ALA A 893 5.75 30.72 13.85
N THR A 894 5.51 31.49 14.92
CA THR A 894 4.55 31.15 15.98
C THR A 894 3.52 32.26 16.16
N SER A 895 2.35 31.95 16.72
CA SER A 895 1.22 32.88 16.80
C SER A 895 1.37 34.04 17.79
N ASP A 896 2.26 33.91 18.78
CA ASP A 896 2.43 34.89 19.87
C ASP A 896 3.61 35.86 19.64
N ASP A 897 4.46 35.60 18.64
CA ASP A 897 5.61 36.44 18.34
C ASP A 897 5.55 36.95 16.91
N THR A 898 5.72 38.27 16.72
CA THR A 898 6.05 38.85 15.39
C THR A 898 7.39 38.30 14.86
N VAL A 899 8.15 37.60 15.71
CA VAL A 899 9.45 37.04 15.45
C VAL A 899 9.34 35.61 14.89
N PHE A 900 10.02 35.35 13.77
CA PHE A 900 10.18 33.99 13.23
C PHE A 900 11.65 33.69 12.95
N THR A 901 11.98 32.40 12.96
CA THR A 901 13.32 31.90 12.64
C THR A 901 13.35 31.33 11.23
N GLU A 902 14.48 31.46 10.55
CA GLU A 902 14.69 30.83 9.25
C GLU A 902 16.04 30.12 9.25
N VAL A 903 16.04 28.85 8.86
CA VAL A 903 17.25 28.08 8.64
C VAL A 903 17.46 27.98 7.15
N ARG A 904 18.60 28.44 6.63
CA ARG A 904 18.99 28.30 5.22
C ARG A 904 20.14 27.31 5.07
N ASN A 905 19.92 26.30 4.26
CA ASN A 905 20.85 25.24 3.93
C ASN A 905 21.50 25.50 2.57
N VAL A 906 22.81 25.35 2.49
CA VAL A 906 23.57 25.29 1.23
C VAL A 906 24.13 23.89 1.12
N TYR A 907 23.86 23.23 -0.01
CA TYR A 907 24.30 21.87 -0.30
C TYR A 907 25.52 21.87 -1.24
N ALA A 908 26.12 20.69 -1.43
CA ALA A 908 27.36 20.54 -2.20
C ALA A 908 27.21 20.89 -3.69
N ASP A 909 25.98 20.91 -4.23
CA ASP A 909 25.66 21.32 -5.61
C ASP A 909 25.72 22.84 -5.83
N GLN A 910 25.89 23.62 -4.76
CA GLN A 910 25.90 25.09 -4.79
C GLN A 910 27.21 25.70 -4.27
N PRO A 911 28.39 25.24 -4.74
CA PRO A 911 29.67 25.75 -4.25
C PRO A 911 29.89 27.24 -4.58
N ASN A 912 29.21 27.75 -5.61
CA ASN A 912 29.22 29.16 -6.00
C ASN A 912 28.57 30.10 -4.96
N LEU A 913 27.72 29.59 -4.06
CA LEU A 913 27.13 30.37 -2.97
C LEU A 913 28.06 30.51 -1.76
N LEU A 914 29.22 29.85 -1.79
CA LEU A 914 30.20 29.82 -0.72
C LEU A 914 31.39 30.72 -1.08
N THR A 915 31.69 31.69 -0.22
CA THR A 915 32.85 32.58 -0.37
C THR A 915 34.05 32.07 0.44
N GLY A 916 35.27 32.35 -0.04
CA GLY A 916 36.51 32.06 0.68
C GLY A 916 36.95 30.59 0.65
N LEU A 917 36.43 29.78 -0.26
CA LEU A 917 36.88 28.40 -0.47
C LEU A 917 38.19 28.37 -1.27
N THR A 918 39.07 27.43 -0.93
CA THR A 918 40.23 27.11 -1.75
C THR A 918 39.82 26.29 -2.99
N ALA A 919 40.68 26.25 -4.02
CA ALA A 919 40.44 25.41 -5.21
C ALA A 919 40.26 23.93 -4.85
N ALA A 920 40.99 23.43 -3.85
CA ALA A 920 40.86 22.06 -3.36
C ALA A 920 39.49 21.79 -2.72
N GLN A 921 38.96 22.74 -1.95
CA GLN A 921 37.65 22.61 -1.31
C GLN A 921 36.50 22.69 -2.32
N ILE A 922 36.61 23.56 -3.35
CA ILE A 922 35.65 23.58 -4.46
C ILE A 922 35.66 22.23 -5.20
N SER A 923 36.84 21.68 -5.47
CA SER A 923 36.98 20.35 -6.07
C SER A 923 36.34 19.25 -5.21
N ALA A 924 36.49 19.33 -3.87
CA ALA A 924 35.85 18.40 -2.94
C ALA A 924 34.31 18.50 -2.98
N CYS A 925 33.73 19.71 -3.02
CA CYS A 925 32.28 19.89 -3.18
C CYS A 925 31.78 19.28 -4.51
N ASN A 926 32.44 19.56 -5.63
CA ASN A 926 32.09 18.96 -6.92
C ASN A 926 32.17 17.43 -6.87
N LYS A 927 33.14 16.90 -6.11
CA LYS A 927 33.29 15.46 -5.94
C LYS A 927 32.19 14.84 -5.07
N LEU A 928 31.72 15.53 -4.02
CA LEU A 928 30.53 15.10 -3.25
C LEU A 928 29.32 14.96 -4.16
N VAL A 929 29.08 15.93 -5.05
CA VAL A 929 27.99 15.86 -6.05
C VAL A 929 28.18 14.68 -7.00
N ALA A 930 29.39 14.47 -7.52
CA ALA A 930 29.69 13.34 -8.40
C ALA A 930 29.50 11.97 -7.73
N LEU A 931 29.66 11.91 -6.40
CA LEU A 931 29.41 10.72 -5.58
C LEU A 931 27.96 10.62 -5.06
N ASN A 932 27.09 11.57 -5.42
CA ASN A 932 25.73 11.72 -4.89
C ASN A 932 25.66 11.85 -3.35
N LYS A 933 26.73 12.34 -2.71
CA LYS A 933 26.80 12.64 -1.26
C LYS A 933 26.27 14.05 -0.98
N VAL A 934 24.98 14.27 -1.19
CA VAL A 934 24.35 15.60 -1.14
C VAL A 934 23.30 15.76 -0.05
N SER A 935 22.98 14.71 0.71
CA SER A 935 21.98 14.72 1.77
C SER A 935 22.28 15.67 2.92
N THR A 936 23.56 15.95 3.18
CA THR A 936 24.00 16.84 4.27
C THR A 936 24.38 18.22 3.74
N PRO A 937 23.90 19.31 4.37
CA PRO A 937 24.29 20.66 3.96
C PRO A 937 25.76 20.93 4.30
N VAL A 938 26.46 21.60 3.40
CA VAL A 938 27.85 22.05 3.60
C VAL A 938 27.92 23.37 4.39
N GLN A 939 26.83 24.14 4.40
CA GLN A 939 26.69 25.32 5.25
C GLN A 939 25.24 25.50 5.69
N VAL A 940 25.04 25.86 6.95
CA VAL A 940 23.74 26.18 7.55
C VAL A 940 23.81 27.60 8.13
N LYS A 941 22.86 28.46 7.75
CA LYS A 941 22.69 29.80 8.31
C LYS A 941 21.38 29.89 9.06
N THR A 942 21.41 30.50 10.24
CA THR A 942 20.20 30.72 11.05
C THR A 942 19.92 32.21 11.13
N PHE A 943 18.71 32.61 10.78
CA PHE A 943 18.24 33.98 10.81
C PHE A 943 17.10 34.14 11.80
N ARG A 944 16.95 35.36 12.32
CA ARG A 944 15.82 35.81 13.13
C ARG A 944 15.23 37.06 12.50
N TYR A 945 13.92 37.06 12.32
CA TYR A 945 13.16 38.20 11.82
C TYR A 945 12.44 38.89 12.95
N ALA A 946 12.29 40.22 12.88
CA ALA A 946 11.51 40.97 13.86
C ALA A 946 10.01 40.99 13.54
N ASP A 947 9.67 40.96 12.24
CA ASP A 947 8.33 40.87 11.65
C ASP A 947 8.42 40.37 10.19
N ASN A 948 7.26 40.18 9.52
CA ASN A 948 7.17 39.62 8.16
C ASN A 948 7.83 40.49 7.06
N ASN A 949 8.06 41.77 7.33
CA ASN A 949 8.62 42.73 6.38
C ASN A 949 10.03 43.21 6.77
N ALA A 950 10.49 42.86 7.97
CA ALA A 950 11.81 43.20 8.47
C ALA A 950 12.91 42.42 7.74
N LEU A 951 14.07 43.05 7.57
CA LEU A 951 15.26 42.35 7.09
C LEU A 951 15.71 41.31 8.14
N PRO A 952 16.09 40.10 7.72
CA PRO A 952 16.57 39.08 8.63
C PRO A 952 17.88 39.49 9.31
N VAL A 953 17.94 39.28 10.63
CA VAL A 953 19.19 39.34 11.38
C VAL A 953 19.82 37.95 11.38
N LEU A 954 21.02 37.83 10.82
CA LEU A 954 21.81 36.61 10.91
C LEU A 954 22.17 36.36 12.38
N MET A 955 21.87 35.16 12.89
CA MET A 955 22.17 34.72 14.26
C MET A 955 23.47 33.92 14.32
N GLY A 956 23.73 33.12 13.28
CA GLY A 956 24.96 32.36 13.16
C GLY A 956 25.05 31.63 11.84
N THR A 957 26.28 31.26 11.48
CA THR A 957 26.58 30.41 10.33
C THR A 957 27.44 29.24 10.81
N GLN A 958 27.10 28.02 10.42
CA GLN A 958 27.95 26.85 10.54
C GLN A 958 28.33 26.37 9.14
N ARG A 959 29.59 26.03 8.94
CA ARG A 959 30.10 25.51 7.66
C ARG A 959 31.00 24.31 7.91
N THR A 960 30.84 23.29 7.09
CA THR A 960 31.74 22.14 7.04
C THR A 960 32.54 22.20 5.74
N LEU A 961 33.86 22.27 5.87
CA LEU A 961 34.80 22.22 4.75
C LEU A 961 35.25 20.78 4.53
N PHE A 962 35.45 20.40 3.28
CA PHE A 962 35.79 19.03 2.88
C PHE A 962 37.07 19.01 2.06
N LYS A 963 37.81 17.91 2.15
CA LYS A 963 38.92 17.58 1.25
C LYS A 963 38.98 16.08 0.95
N SER A 964 39.83 15.71 0.01
CA SER A 964 40.23 14.32 -0.20
C SER A 964 41.24 13.87 0.85
N TRP A 965 41.02 12.70 1.44
CA TRP A 965 41.88 12.10 2.46
C TRP A 965 42.67 10.91 1.92
N ASN A 966 43.80 10.59 2.56
CA ASN A 966 44.60 9.38 2.30
C ASN A 966 45.02 9.16 0.84
N ASN A 967 45.29 10.24 0.10
CA ASN A 967 45.59 10.23 -1.35
C ASN A 967 44.50 9.54 -2.21
N ASN A 968 43.29 9.35 -1.66
CA ASN A 968 42.16 8.78 -2.37
C ASN A 968 41.23 9.90 -2.86
N PRO A 969 41.13 10.15 -4.18
CA PRO A 969 40.30 11.23 -4.71
C PRO A 969 38.80 11.01 -4.50
N ASN A 970 38.35 9.82 -4.11
CA ASN A 970 36.96 9.52 -3.81
C ASN A 970 36.64 9.56 -2.30
N LEU A 971 37.66 9.62 -1.42
CA LEU A 971 37.45 9.71 0.03
C LEU A 971 37.29 11.16 0.46
N ILE A 972 36.10 11.72 0.22
CA ILE A 972 35.77 13.10 0.57
C ILE A 972 35.06 13.12 1.93
N LEU A 973 35.77 13.64 2.94
CA LEU A 973 35.32 13.72 4.34
C LEU A 973 35.56 15.12 4.90
N PRO A 974 34.86 15.50 5.99
CA PRO A 974 35.07 16.77 6.68
C PRO A 974 36.53 17.01 7.05
N GLU A 975 36.98 18.25 6.93
CA GLU A 975 38.31 18.71 7.34
C GLU A 975 38.21 19.71 8.48
N ILE A 976 37.33 20.70 8.32
CA ILE A 976 37.19 21.82 9.26
C ILE A 976 35.70 22.10 9.44
N ILE A 977 35.28 22.27 10.69
CA ILE A 977 33.98 22.83 11.02
C ILE A 977 34.19 24.26 11.49
N GLN A 978 33.61 25.20 10.76
CA GLN A 978 33.65 26.63 11.05
C GLN A 978 32.32 27.08 11.64
N ALA A 979 32.37 28.05 12.54
CA ALA A 979 31.17 28.70 13.03
C ALA A 979 31.39 30.20 13.25
N SER A 980 30.39 31.01 12.94
CA SER A 980 30.33 32.43 13.29
C SER A 980 29.07 32.75 14.08
N LYS A 981 29.16 33.78 14.93
CA LYS A 981 28.01 34.38 15.60
C LYS A 981 27.62 35.64 14.83
N GLY A 982 26.36 35.73 14.45
CA GLY A 982 25.84 36.81 13.62
C GLY A 982 26.61 37.00 12.31
N SER A 983 26.95 38.24 11.98
CA SER A 983 27.68 38.63 10.77
C SER A 983 29.20 38.63 10.92
N GLU A 984 29.73 38.09 12.03
CA GLU A 984 31.17 37.95 12.22
C GLU A 984 31.78 37.00 11.17
N ALA A 985 33.10 37.12 10.95
CA ALA A 985 33.82 36.20 10.09
C ALA A 985 33.72 34.76 10.61
N LEU A 986 33.69 33.79 9.69
CA LEU A 986 33.76 32.38 10.05
C LEU A 986 35.10 32.07 10.72
N VAL A 987 35.03 31.41 11.87
CA VAL A 987 36.20 30.97 12.63
C VAL A 987 36.18 29.46 12.69
N ASP A 988 37.33 28.84 12.45
CA ASP A 988 37.53 27.41 12.61
C ASP A 988 37.26 27.04 14.07
N ARG A 989 36.41 26.02 14.29
CA ARG A 989 36.07 25.52 15.63
C ARG A 989 36.65 24.15 15.88
N VAL A 990 36.56 23.30 14.86
CA VAL A 990 37.05 21.92 14.90
C VAL A 990 37.91 21.70 13.68
N VAL A 991 39.10 21.16 13.90
CA VAL A 991 39.98 20.69 12.84
C VAL A 991 40.12 19.19 13.01
N ILE A 992 39.81 18.46 11.94
CA ILE A 992 40.06 17.03 11.84
C ILE A 992 41.41 16.89 11.17
N GLU A 993 42.34 16.21 11.83
CA GLU A 993 43.72 16.10 11.38
C GLU A 993 43.98 14.77 10.68
N GLU A 994 43.29 13.69 11.09
CA GLU A 994 43.54 12.34 10.58
C GLU A 994 42.25 11.50 10.48
N TYR A 995 42.21 10.70 9.42
CA TYR A 995 41.27 9.59 9.24
C TYR A 995 42.04 8.30 8.98
N ASP A 996 41.52 7.17 9.46
CA ASP A 996 42.05 5.86 9.08
C ASP A 996 41.63 5.46 7.64
N THR A 997 42.08 4.29 7.20
CA THR A 997 41.73 3.73 5.88
C THR A 997 40.26 3.31 5.76
N HIS A 998 39.54 3.19 6.88
CA HIS A 998 38.12 2.83 6.96
C HIS A 998 37.21 4.06 7.07
N ALA A 999 37.74 5.27 6.85
CA ALA A 999 37.03 6.54 6.93
C ALA A 999 36.55 6.90 8.36
N ASN A 1000 37.17 6.34 9.40
CA ASN A 1000 36.93 6.73 10.78
C ASN A 1000 37.87 7.87 11.19
N MET A 1001 37.33 8.85 11.93
CA MET A 1001 38.09 9.99 12.42
C MET A 1001 39.02 9.57 13.57
N THR A 1002 40.33 9.63 13.38
CA THR A 1002 41.30 9.16 14.39
C THR A 1002 41.91 10.28 15.21
N LEU A 1003 41.97 11.51 14.69
CA LEU A 1003 42.51 12.67 15.40
C LEU A 1003 41.72 13.93 15.06
N ALA A 1004 41.21 14.60 16.07
CA ALA A 1004 40.53 15.89 15.94
C ALA A 1004 40.88 16.82 17.10
N ALA A 1005 40.81 18.13 16.85
CA ALA A 1005 41.10 19.15 17.85
C ALA A 1005 40.08 20.28 17.77
N MET A 1006 39.74 20.86 18.92
CA MET A 1006 39.20 22.22 18.91
C MET A 1006 40.33 23.19 18.57
N VAL A 1007 40.03 24.25 17.81
CA VAL A 1007 41.05 25.25 17.46
C VAL A 1007 41.60 25.91 18.72
N ASN A 1008 42.92 25.86 18.90
CA ASN A 1008 43.65 26.24 20.12
C ASN A 1008 43.27 25.45 21.40
N GLY A 1009 42.58 24.32 21.24
CA GLY A 1009 42.16 23.43 22.32
C GLY A 1009 42.92 22.09 22.32
N PRO A 1010 42.62 21.23 23.30
CA PRO A 1010 43.24 19.91 23.38
C PRO A 1010 42.85 19.02 22.20
N LYS A 1011 43.78 18.15 21.78
CA LYS A 1011 43.52 17.12 20.77
C LYS A 1011 42.80 15.93 21.41
N THR A 1012 41.96 15.27 20.64
CA THR A 1012 41.34 13.99 21.01
C THR A 1012 41.70 12.93 19.98
N LYS A 1013 42.28 11.82 20.43
CA LYS A 1013 42.65 10.67 19.61
C LYS A 1013 41.64 9.54 19.82
N TYR A 1014 41.24 8.89 18.73
CA TYR A 1014 40.39 7.70 18.73
C TYR A 1014 41.14 6.52 18.11
N THR A 1015 40.87 5.34 18.63
CA THR A 1015 41.23 4.07 17.97
C THR A 1015 39.99 3.23 17.78
N TYR A 1016 40.00 2.43 16.73
CA TYR A 1016 38.88 1.60 16.32
C TYR A 1016 39.32 0.14 16.26
N ASN A 1017 38.41 -0.79 16.54
CA ASN A 1017 38.62 -2.20 16.23
C ASN A 1017 38.40 -2.46 14.73
N GLN A 1018 38.54 -3.73 14.31
CA GLN A 1018 38.33 -4.15 12.92
C GLN A 1018 36.87 -3.99 12.42
N LEU A 1019 35.94 -3.64 13.30
CA LEU A 1019 34.51 -3.48 13.02
C LEU A 1019 34.06 -2.01 13.13
N ASP A 1020 34.99 -1.05 13.04
CA ASP A 1020 34.75 0.39 13.13
C ASP A 1020 34.12 0.85 14.47
N GLN A 1021 34.32 0.08 15.55
CA GLN A 1021 33.87 0.44 16.89
C GLN A 1021 35.00 1.10 17.69
N VAL A 1022 34.69 2.18 18.40
CA VAL A 1022 35.68 2.94 19.18
C VAL A 1022 36.17 2.09 20.34
N MET A 1023 37.46 1.75 20.35
CA MET A 1023 38.11 1.00 21.43
C MET A 1023 38.68 1.92 22.49
N ILE A 1024 39.32 3.02 22.05
CA ILE A 1024 39.98 3.97 22.95
C ILE A 1024 39.59 5.39 22.52
N LYS A 1025 39.30 6.22 23.51
CA LYS A 1025 39.19 7.67 23.38
C LYS A 1025 40.20 8.31 24.34
N ILE A 1026 41.12 9.12 23.81
CA ILE A 1026 42.13 9.86 24.58
C ILE A 1026 41.87 11.35 24.40
N GLU A 1027 41.33 12.01 25.42
CA GLU A 1027 41.15 13.47 25.44
C GLU A 1027 42.40 14.14 26.04
N ASN A 1028 42.71 15.37 25.62
CA ASN A 1028 43.99 16.03 25.91
C ASN A 1028 45.20 15.21 25.44
N TYR A 1029 45.10 14.61 24.25
CA TYR A 1029 46.17 13.82 23.66
C TYR A 1029 47.39 14.70 23.31
N ILE A 1030 48.55 14.29 23.81
CA ILE A 1030 49.87 14.87 23.49
C ILE A 1030 50.75 13.72 23.00
N ALA A 1031 51.33 13.86 21.80
CA ALA A 1031 52.20 12.84 21.25
C ALA A 1031 53.46 12.65 22.14
N PRO A 1032 53.86 11.40 22.45
CA PRO A 1032 55.00 11.16 23.34
C PRO A 1032 56.31 11.68 22.71
N SER A 1033 57.16 12.29 23.53
CA SER A 1033 58.38 13.01 23.10
C SER A 1033 59.53 12.12 22.60
N SER A 1034 59.33 10.81 22.44
CA SER A 1034 60.39 9.85 22.09
C SER A 1034 59.98 8.90 20.96
N GLY A 1035 60.41 9.23 19.74
CA GLY A 1035 60.49 8.32 18.59
C GLY A 1035 59.28 8.35 17.66
N GLY A 1036 59.51 8.79 16.42
CA GLY A 1036 58.52 8.81 15.33
C GLY A 1036 58.13 7.42 14.81
N GLY A 1037 57.63 6.56 15.68
CA GLY A 1037 56.93 5.32 15.33
C GLY A 1037 55.41 5.49 15.48
N SER A 1038 54.63 4.64 14.81
CA SER A 1038 53.18 4.60 15.00
C SER A 1038 52.83 4.35 16.46
N ASP A 1039 51.97 5.17 17.08
CA ASP A 1039 51.44 4.90 18.41
C ASP A 1039 50.82 3.51 18.44
N THR A 1040 51.39 2.62 19.26
CA THR A 1040 50.80 1.31 19.52
C THR A 1040 50.05 1.38 20.84
N PHE A 1041 48.74 1.15 20.79
CA PHE A 1041 47.88 1.17 21.96
C PHE A 1041 47.51 -0.28 22.32
N PRO A 1042 48.25 -0.94 23.24
CA PRO A 1042 47.97 -2.33 23.62
C PRO A 1042 46.63 -2.44 24.34
N GLU A 1043 45.91 -3.54 24.14
CA GLU A 1043 44.69 -3.86 24.90
C GLU A 1043 44.95 -3.79 26.42
N PRO A 1044 43.98 -3.37 27.23
CA PRO A 1044 44.17 -3.20 28.66
C PRO A 1044 44.24 -4.59 29.31
N ASP A 1045 45.33 -4.85 30.01
CA ASP A 1045 45.49 -6.06 30.82
C ASP A 1045 44.43 -6.06 31.93
N PRO A 1046 43.58 -7.10 32.06
CA PRO A 1046 42.62 -7.21 33.16
C PRO A 1046 43.25 -7.12 34.56
N ALA A 1047 44.54 -7.46 34.69
CA ALA A 1047 45.32 -7.33 35.93
C ALA A 1047 46.00 -5.96 36.09
N ALA A 1048 46.15 -5.18 35.02
CA ALA A 1048 46.85 -3.89 35.02
C ALA A 1048 46.29 -2.90 33.95
N PRO A 1049 45.03 -2.44 34.09
CA PRO A 1049 44.35 -1.66 33.05
C PRO A 1049 44.87 -0.22 32.85
N CYS A 1050 45.80 0.25 33.70
CA CYS A 1050 46.29 1.64 33.71
C CYS A 1050 47.58 1.88 32.91
N THR A 1051 48.09 0.93 32.14
CA THR A 1051 49.39 1.06 31.46
C THR A 1051 49.46 2.30 30.55
N LEU A 1052 48.40 2.61 29.79
CA LEU A 1052 48.36 3.82 28.97
C LEU A 1052 48.30 5.13 29.78
N HIS A 1053 47.73 5.13 30.99
CA HIS A 1053 47.70 6.34 31.83
C HIS A 1053 49.11 6.72 32.31
N GLN A 1054 50.03 5.74 32.41
CA GLN A 1054 51.43 6.01 32.70
C GLN A 1054 52.15 6.65 31.50
N THR A 1055 51.75 6.29 30.28
CA THR A 1055 52.29 6.87 29.03
C THR A 1055 51.71 8.25 28.74
N TYR A 1056 50.46 8.51 29.13
CA TYR A 1056 49.71 9.76 28.89
C TYR A 1056 49.12 10.34 30.19
N PRO A 1057 49.95 10.85 31.11
CA PRO A 1057 49.52 11.23 32.47
C PRO A 1057 48.60 12.45 32.54
N GLU A 1058 48.59 13.30 31.51
CA GLU A 1058 47.75 14.51 31.42
C GLU A 1058 46.47 14.31 30.56
N SER A 1059 46.26 13.09 30.06
CA SER A 1059 45.14 12.76 29.19
C SER A 1059 44.00 12.06 29.94
N VAL A 1060 42.77 12.26 29.46
CA VAL A 1060 41.59 11.52 29.96
C VAL A 1060 41.35 10.33 29.02
N ILE A 1061 41.52 9.11 29.53
CA ILE A 1061 41.43 7.90 28.71
C ILE A 1061 40.15 7.13 29.04
N SER A 1062 39.37 6.81 28.01
CA SER A 1062 38.25 5.90 28.10
C SER A 1062 38.49 4.69 27.19
N TRP A 1063 38.31 3.50 27.76
CA TRP A 1063 38.42 2.24 27.05
C TRP A 1063 37.07 1.55 26.95
N TYR A 1064 36.83 0.90 25.82
CA TYR A 1064 35.62 0.13 25.57
C TYR A 1064 36.02 -1.23 25.02
N GLN A 1065 35.47 -2.26 25.65
CA GLN A 1065 35.58 -3.63 25.21
C GLN A 1065 34.22 -4.08 24.72
N TYR A 1066 34.23 -4.78 23.59
CA TYR A 1066 33.04 -5.31 22.97
C TYR A 1066 33.03 -6.82 23.11
N ASP A 1067 31.84 -7.40 23.20
CA ASP A 1067 31.68 -8.83 23.00
C ASP A 1067 32.13 -9.19 21.58
N PRO A 1068 33.03 -10.17 21.41
CA PRO A 1068 33.54 -10.53 20.09
C PRO A 1068 32.44 -11.11 19.17
N VAL A 1069 31.33 -11.59 19.75
CA VAL A 1069 30.24 -12.26 19.02
C VAL A 1069 29.07 -11.30 18.76
N THR A 1070 28.63 -10.54 19.75
CA THR A 1070 27.45 -9.66 19.64
C THR A 1070 27.79 -8.22 19.28
N HIS A 1071 29.07 -7.84 19.37
CA HIS A 1071 29.58 -6.48 19.13
C HIS A 1071 28.97 -5.42 20.06
N LEU A 1072 28.36 -5.83 21.16
CA LEU A 1072 27.84 -4.92 22.18
C LEU A 1072 28.96 -4.59 23.17
N VAL A 1073 28.96 -3.38 23.72
CA VAL A 1073 29.95 -2.97 24.73
C VAL A 1073 29.76 -3.85 25.96
N THR A 1074 30.73 -4.70 26.32
CA THR A 1074 30.67 -5.56 27.52
C THR A 1074 31.36 -4.93 28.70
N GLN A 1075 32.38 -4.11 28.45
CA GLN A 1075 33.10 -3.40 29.50
C GLN A 1075 33.49 -2.01 29.05
N SER A 1076 33.49 -1.06 29.99
CA SER A 1076 34.13 0.23 29.80
C SER A 1076 35.03 0.54 30.99
N ILE A 1077 36.22 1.08 30.75
CA ILE A 1077 37.14 1.51 31.80
C ILE A 1077 37.29 3.02 31.69
N ASN A 1078 37.03 3.71 32.80
CA ASN A 1078 37.15 5.16 32.90
C ASN A 1078 38.57 5.61 33.27
N ASN A 1079 38.77 6.93 33.36
CA ASN A 1079 40.06 7.56 33.68
C ASN A 1079 40.65 7.17 35.05
N ASN A 1080 39.82 6.65 35.96
CA ASN A 1080 40.25 6.19 37.28
C ASN A 1080 40.54 4.69 37.31
N CYS A 1081 40.69 4.06 36.13
CA CYS A 1081 40.87 2.62 35.95
C CYS A 1081 39.77 1.75 36.57
N ARG A 1082 38.57 2.30 36.78
CA ARG A 1082 37.43 1.53 37.26
C ARG A 1082 36.67 0.95 36.07
N LYS A 1083 36.56 -0.37 36.04
CA LYS A 1083 35.73 -1.08 35.06
C LYS A 1083 34.25 -0.93 35.39
N THR A 1084 33.43 -0.83 34.37
CA THR A 1084 31.97 -0.99 34.41
C THR A 1084 31.63 -2.12 33.45
N THR A 1085 30.82 -3.08 33.86
CA THR A 1085 30.45 -4.25 33.05
C THR A 1085 28.99 -4.17 32.63
N TYR A 1086 28.71 -4.47 31.36
CA TYR A 1086 27.37 -4.46 30.77
C TYR A 1086 26.99 -5.88 30.35
N GLU A 1087 25.84 -6.35 30.82
CA GLU A 1087 25.29 -7.67 30.47
C GLU A 1087 24.05 -7.49 29.60
N TYR A 1088 23.89 -8.31 28.56
CA TYR A 1088 22.76 -8.26 27.63
C TYR A 1088 21.93 -9.56 27.65
N ASP A 1089 20.67 -9.51 27.20
CA ASP A 1089 19.82 -10.69 27.01
C ASP A 1089 19.92 -11.29 25.58
N ALA A 1090 19.08 -12.30 25.25
CA ALA A 1090 19.19 -13.02 23.98
C ALA A 1090 18.68 -12.22 22.76
N LEU A 1091 17.96 -11.12 22.98
CA LEU A 1091 17.58 -10.15 21.95
C LEU A 1091 18.60 -9.01 21.84
N LEU A 1092 19.78 -9.14 22.44
CA LEU A 1092 20.87 -8.15 22.40
C LEU A 1092 20.52 -6.85 23.13
N ARG A 1093 19.72 -6.96 24.17
CA ARG A 1093 19.17 -5.86 24.99
C ARG A 1093 19.92 -5.72 26.30
N LEU A 1094 20.20 -4.48 26.75
CA LEU A 1094 20.93 -4.26 28.01
C LEU A 1094 20.09 -4.76 29.20
N LYS A 1095 20.68 -5.66 30.00
CA LYS A 1095 20.06 -6.33 31.13
C LYS A 1095 20.60 -5.84 32.46
N ARG A 1096 21.91 -5.64 32.59
CA ARG A 1096 22.53 -5.17 33.86
C ARG A 1096 23.76 -4.33 33.58
N ILE A 1097 23.99 -3.35 34.46
CA ILE A 1097 25.24 -2.61 34.57
C ILE A 1097 25.83 -2.91 35.95
N LYS A 1098 27.10 -3.30 35.99
CA LYS A 1098 27.83 -3.63 37.22
C LYS A 1098 29.03 -2.70 37.40
N ASP A 1099 29.32 -2.38 38.66
CA ASP A 1099 30.49 -1.61 39.04
C ASP A 1099 31.78 -2.43 38.98
N HIS A 1100 32.88 -1.81 39.40
CA HIS A 1100 34.20 -2.44 39.40
C HIS A 1100 34.27 -3.69 40.29
N ASP A 1101 33.54 -3.67 41.41
CA ASP A 1101 33.51 -4.73 42.42
C ASP A 1101 32.51 -5.84 42.06
N GLY A 1102 31.78 -5.69 40.96
CA GLY A 1102 30.79 -6.65 40.46
C GLY A 1102 29.40 -6.48 41.06
N ASN A 1103 29.17 -5.41 41.83
CA ASN A 1103 27.83 -5.07 42.33
C ASN A 1103 26.99 -4.53 41.19
N VAL A 1104 25.72 -4.88 41.17
CA VAL A 1104 24.75 -4.34 40.21
C VAL A 1104 24.49 -2.88 40.55
N ILE A 1105 24.87 -1.97 39.65
CA ILE A 1105 24.52 -0.54 39.72
C ILE A 1105 23.07 -0.39 39.27
N GLU A 1106 22.75 -0.99 38.11
CA GLU A 1106 21.43 -0.95 37.49
C GLU A 1106 21.08 -2.33 36.93
N GLU A 1107 19.85 -2.77 37.13
CA GLU A 1107 19.30 -3.98 36.53
C GLU A 1107 18.01 -3.62 35.81
N TYR A 1108 17.95 -4.00 34.54
CA TYR A 1108 16.81 -3.82 33.67
C TYR A 1108 16.12 -5.17 33.52
N ASP A 1109 15.01 -5.31 34.25
CA ASP A 1109 14.10 -6.42 34.01
C ASP A 1109 13.10 -5.99 32.92
N THR A 1110 13.15 -6.64 31.76
CA THR A 1110 12.14 -6.46 30.70
C THR A 1110 10.86 -7.24 31.00
N ASN A 1111 10.80 -7.93 32.14
CA ASN A 1111 9.53 -8.25 32.76
C ASN A 1111 8.87 -6.91 33.13
N TYR A 1112 7.72 -6.62 32.53
CA TYR A 1112 6.89 -5.48 32.91
C TYR A 1112 6.68 -5.48 34.43
N VAL A 1113 7.47 -4.70 35.17
CA VAL A 1113 7.23 -4.44 36.58
C VAL A 1113 6.06 -3.48 36.64
N THR A 1114 4.99 -3.97 37.24
CA THR A 1114 3.77 -3.24 37.58
C THR A 1114 4.12 -1.99 38.37
N ASN A 1115 3.71 -0.81 37.88
CA ASN A 1115 3.44 0.33 38.76
C ASN A 1115 2.05 0.18 39.37
#